data_AF-A0A9L0KC49-F1
#
_entry.id   AF-A0A9L0KC49-F1
#
_cell.length_a   1.000
_cell.length_b   1.000
_cell.length_c   1.000
_cell.angle_alpha   90.00
_cell.angle_beta   90.00
_cell.angle_gamma   90.00
#
_symmetry.space_group_name_H-M   'P 1'
#
loop_
_entity.id
_entity.type
_entity.pdbx_description
1 polymer ?
#
loop_
_entity_poly.entity_id
_entity_poly.type
_entity_poly.pdbx_seq_one_letter_code
_entity_poly.pdbx_strand_id
1 'polypeptide(L)'
;MLLTDPEIESSLLISSDEGATYQKYRLNFYIQSLLFHPKQEDWILAYSQDQKLYSSAEFGRRWQLIQEGVAPNRFYWSVMGSNKEPDLVHLEARTVDGHSQYLTCRMQNCTEANRHKPFPGYIDPDSLIVQDDYVFVQLTSGGRPHYYVSYRRNAFAQMKLPKYALPKDMHVISTDENQVFAAVQEWNQNDTYNLYISDTRGVYFTLALENVQSSRGPEGNVMIDLYEVAGIKGMFLANKKIDNQVKTFITYNKGRDWRLLQAPDTDLRGDPVQCLLPYCSLHLHLKVSENPYTSGIIASRDTAPSIIVASGNIGSELSDSDISMFVSSDAGNTWRQIFEEEHSVLYLDQGGVLVAMKHTSLPIRHLWLSFDEGRSWSKYSFTSIPLFVDGVLGEPGEETLIMTVFGHFSHRSEWQLVKVDYKSIFDRRCAEEDYRPWQLHSQGEACIMGAKRIYKKRRSERKCMQGKYAGAMESEPCVCTEADFDCDYGYERHSNGQCLPAFWFNPSSLSKDCSLGQSYLNSTGYRKVVSNNCTDGVREQYTAKPQKCPGKAPRGLRIVTADGKLTAEQGHNVTLMVQLEEGDVQRTLIQVDFGDGIAVSYVNLSSMEDGIKHVYHNVGIFRVTVQVDNSLGSDSAVLYLHVTCPLEHVHLSLPFVTTKNKEVNATAVLWPSQVGTLTYVWWYGNNTEPLITLEGSISFKFTSEGMNTITVQVSAGNAILQDTKTIAVYEEFRSLRLSFSPNLDDYNPDIPEWRRDISRVIKKSLVEATGVPSQHILVAVLPGLPTAAELFVLPYQDPTGENRRSAEDLEQISELLIHKLNQNLVHFELKPGVQVFVHAAHLTAAPLVDLTPTHSGSAMLMLLSVVFVGLAVFVIYKFKRSSKQQL
;
A
#
# COMPACT_ATOMS: atom_id res chain seq x y z
N MET A 1 -36.69 6.33 10.01
CA MET A 1 -35.94 5.64 11.07
C MET A 1 -35.20 6.68 11.89
N LEU A 2 -35.20 6.59 13.21
CA LEU A 2 -34.49 7.52 14.11
C LEU A 2 -33.60 6.74 15.07
N LEU A 3 -32.43 7.28 15.37
CA LEU A 3 -31.51 6.75 16.38
C LEU A 3 -31.68 7.57 17.66
N THR A 4 -31.76 6.89 18.81
CA THR A 4 -31.74 7.56 20.11
C THR A 4 -30.32 7.95 20.50
N ASP A 5 -30.20 8.88 21.44
CA ASP A 5 -28.90 9.29 21.97
C ASP A 5 -28.19 8.08 22.62
N PRO A 6 -27.02 7.67 22.10
CA PRO A 6 -26.28 6.52 22.59
C PRO A 6 -25.81 6.68 24.05
N GLU A 7 -25.68 7.91 24.57
CA GLU A 7 -25.30 8.15 25.98
C GLU A 7 -26.45 7.81 26.95
N ILE A 8 -27.69 7.80 26.48
CA ILE A 8 -28.89 7.54 27.30
C ILE A 8 -29.36 6.08 27.12
N GLU A 9 -29.60 5.67 25.87
CA GLU A 9 -30.01 4.31 25.53
C GLU A 9 -29.75 4.07 24.03
N SER A 10 -29.04 2.99 23.66
CA SER A 10 -28.89 2.62 22.25
C SER A 10 -30.15 1.93 21.74
N SER A 11 -30.98 2.63 20.97
CA SER A 11 -32.24 2.13 20.42
C SER A 11 -32.51 2.70 19.03
N LEU A 12 -33.26 1.92 18.26
CA LEU A 12 -33.74 2.25 16.93
C LEU A 12 -35.26 2.46 16.96
N LEU A 13 -35.72 3.60 16.45
CA LEU A 13 -37.13 3.91 16.27
C LEU A 13 -37.49 3.76 14.79
N ILE A 14 -38.37 2.81 14.50
CA ILE A 14 -38.79 2.47 13.13
C ILE A 14 -40.24 2.91 12.94
N SER A 15 -40.50 3.58 11.82
CA SER A 15 -41.84 3.89 11.32
C SER A 15 -41.95 3.38 9.89
N SER A 16 -43.11 2.82 9.55
CA SER A 16 -43.49 2.38 8.20
C SER A 16 -44.70 3.16 7.68
N ASP A 17 -45.04 4.28 8.32
CA ASP A 17 -46.23 5.11 8.10
C ASP A 17 -45.87 6.61 8.11
N GLU A 18 -44.73 6.93 7.48
CA GLU A 18 -44.25 8.31 7.31
C GLU A 18 -44.05 9.07 8.63
N GLY A 19 -43.73 8.35 9.70
CA GLY A 19 -43.47 8.91 11.03
C GLY A 19 -44.72 9.06 11.91
N ALA A 20 -45.88 8.54 11.51
CA ALA A 20 -47.09 8.62 12.34
C ALA A 20 -46.99 7.72 13.59
N THR A 21 -46.40 6.53 13.48
CA THR A 21 -46.16 5.64 14.62
C THR A 21 -44.72 5.11 14.63
N TYR A 22 -44.11 5.06 15.81
CA TYR A 22 -42.75 4.56 16.00
C TYR A 22 -42.72 3.32 16.89
N GLN A 23 -42.13 2.25 16.38
CA GLN A 23 -41.79 1.06 17.15
C GLN A 23 -40.33 1.15 17.61
N LYS A 24 -40.09 0.92 18.90
CA LYS A 24 -38.76 0.98 19.52
C LYS A 24 -38.13 -0.42 19.58
N TYR A 25 -36.90 -0.52 19.09
CA TYR A 25 -36.06 -1.72 19.13
C TYR A 25 -34.76 -1.40 19.87
N ARG A 26 -34.37 -2.22 20.84
CA ARG A 26 -33.12 -2.04 21.58
C ARG A 26 -31.94 -2.62 20.78
N LEU A 27 -30.82 -1.93 20.82
CA LEU A 27 -29.57 -2.35 20.19
C LEU A 27 -28.56 -2.76 21.26
N ASN A 28 -27.71 -3.73 20.93
CA ASN A 28 -26.58 -4.19 21.75
C ASN A 28 -25.23 -3.64 21.27
N PHE A 29 -25.23 -2.70 20.33
CA PHE A 29 -24.06 -2.00 19.80
C PHE A 29 -24.44 -0.56 19.43
N TYR A 30 -23.43 0.25 19.11
CA TYR A 30 -23.59 1.67 18.74
C TYR A 30 -23.42 1.84 17.23
N ILE A 31 -24.43 2.43 16.58
CA ILE A 31 -24.42 2.69 15.14
C ILE A 31 -23.78 4.05 14.90
N GLN A 32 -22.71 4.07 14.11
CA GLN A 32 -22.06 5.30 13.65
C GLN A 32 -22.61 5.74 12.28
N SER A 33 -22.83 4.81 11.35
CA SER A 33 -23.43 5.12 10.05
C SER A 33 -24.28 3.95 9.53
N LEU A 34 -25.25 4.29 8.67
CA LEU A 34 -26.16 3.35 8.03
C LEU A 34 -26.04 3.45 6.51
N LEU A 35 -26.11 2.31 5.83
CA LEU A 35 -26.17 2.24 4.36
C LEU A 35 -27.32 1.35 3.92
N PHE A 36 -28.37 1.98 3.37
CA PHE A 36 -29.53 1.28 2.82
C PHE A 36 -29.20 0.65 1.47
N HIS A 37 -29.81 -0.49 1.19
CA HIS A 37 -29.68 -1.11 -0.13
C HIS A 37 -30.43 -0.24 -1.18
N PRO A 38 -29.84 0.01 -2.37
CA PRO A 38 -30.42 0.95 -3.35
C PRO A 38 -31.84 0.62 -3.86
N LYS A 39 -32.26 -0.65 -3.76
CA LYS A 39 -33.55 -1.15 -4.27
C LYS A 39 -34.38 -1.98 -3.30
N GLN A 40 -33.77 -2.49 -2.23
CA GLN A 40 -34.43 -3.42 -1.30
C GLN A 40 -34.65 -2.63 -0.03
N GLU A 41 -35.90 -2.22 0.19
CA GLU A 41 -36.26 -1.28 1.25
C GLU A 41 -35.89 -1.77 2.66
N ASP A 42 -36.02 -3.08 2.90
CA ASP A 42 -35.76 -3.70 4.20
C ASP A 42 -34.28 -3.98 4.49
N TRP A 43 -33.37 -3.81 3.53
CA TRP A 43 -31.98 -4.23 3.66
C TRP A 43 -31.06 -3.08 4.03
N ILE A 44 -30.34 -3.24 5.14
CA ILE A 44 -29.53 -2.18 5.74
C ILE A 44 -28.20 -2.75 6.23
N LEU A 45 -27.11 -2.03 6.01
CA LEU A 45 -25.84 -2.22 6.70
C LEU A 45 -25.67 -1.15 7.78
N ALA A 46 -25.17 -1.55 8.95
CA ALA A 46 -24.81 -0.64 10.02
C ALA A 46 -23.34 -0.79 10.37
N TYR A 47 -22.61 0.32 10.30
CA TYR A 47 -21.23 0.41 10.75
C TYR A 47 -21.21 0.94 12.18
N SER A 48 -20.46 0.26 13.04
CA SER A 48 -20.40 0.57 14.47
C SER A 48 -19.12 1.28 14.87
N GLN A 49 -19.16 1.97 16.01
CA GLN A 49 -18.03 2.75 16.52
C GLN A 49 -16.79 1.89 16.84
N ASP A 50 -16.98 0.60 17.11
CA ASP A 50 -15.93 -0.41 17.32
C ASP A 50 -15.45 -1.08 16.02
N GLN A 51 -15.67 -0.43 14.86
CA GLN A 51 -15.22 -0.86 13.53
C GLN A 51 -15.80 -2.21 13.09
N LYS A 52 -17.06 -2.49 13.44
CA LYS A 52 -17.77 -3.69 12.99
C LYS A 52 -18.87 -3.34 12.00
N LEU A 53 -19.14 -4.26 11.09
CA LEU A 53 -20.21 -4.13 10.11
C LEU A 53 -21.29 -5.16 10.41
N TYR A 54 -22.51 -4.68 10.59
CA TYR A 54 -23.71 -5.49 10.78
C TYR A 54 -24.64 -5.36 9.58
N SER A 55 -25.45 -6.38 9.34
CA SER A 55 -26.54 -6.37 8.35
C SER A 55 -27.88 -6.64 8.99
N SER A 56 -28.93 -6.09 8.40
CA SER A 56 -30.32 -6.37 8.74
C SER A 56 -31.17 -6.49 7.49
N ALA A 57 -31.85 -7.63 7.31
CA ALA A 57 -32.79 -7.87 6.22
C ALA A 57 -34.25 -7.59 6.60
N GLU A 58 -34.46 -7.07 7.82
CA GLU A 58 -35.78 -6.78 8.40
C GLU A 58 -35.85 -5.30 8.87
N PHE A 59 -35.31 -4.39 8.07
CA PHE A 59 -35.32 -2.94 8.29
C PHE A 59 -34.76 -2.52 9.67
N GLY A 60 -33.73 -3.21 10.15
CA GLY A 60 -33.06 -2.89 11.42
C GLY A 60 -33.68 -3.52 12.66
N ARG A 61 -34.70 -4.39 12.52
CA ARG A 61 -35.33 -5.10 13.66
C ARG A 61 -34.43 -6.18 14.26
N ARG A 62 -33.61 -6.83 13.41
CA ARG A 62 -32.64 -7.86 13.80
C ARG A 62 -31.33 -7.63 13.06
N TRP A 63 -30.22 -7.79 13.77
CA TRP A 63 -28.87 -7.54 13.24
C TRP A 63 -28.03 -8.80 13.26
N GLN A 64 -27.22 -8.98 12.22
CA GLN A 64 -26.23 -10.04 12.10
C GLN A 64 -24.86 -9.43 11.87
N LEU A 65 -23.83 -9.92 12.56
CA LEU A 65 -22.46 -9.48 12.35
C LEU A 65 -21.92 -10.04 11.03
N ILE A 66 -21.38 -9.17 10.18
CA ILE A 66 -20.69 -9.55 8.94
C ILE A 66 -19.19 -9.70 9.20
N GLN A 67 -18.56 -8.63 9.68
CA GLN A 67 -17.12 -8.56 9.83
C GLN A 67 -16.68 -7.55 10.88
N GLU A 68 -15.55 -7.85 11.54
CA GLU A 68 -14.85 -6.96 12.47
C GLU A 68 -13.62 -6.33 11.80
N GLY A 69 -13.17 -5.18 12.30
CA GLY A 69 -12.00 -4.47 11.77
C GLY A 69 -12.25 -3.86 10.38
N VAL A 70 -13.49 -3.49 10.08
CA VAL A 70 -13.89 -2.91 8.78
C VAL A 70 -13.38 -1.47 8.68
N ALA A 71 -12.79 -1.11 7.55
CA ALA A 71 -12.33 0.25 7.30
C ALA A 71 -13.52 1.23 7.18
N PRO A 72 -13.41 2.44 7.77
CA PRO A 72 -14.51 3.39 7.79
C PRO A 72 -14.89 3.82 6.37
N ASN A 73 -16.18 3.83 6.06
CA ASN A 73 -16.73 4.20 4.74
C ASN A 73 -16.22 3.35 3.55
N ARG A 74 -15.59 2.20 3.80
CA ARG A 74 -15.09 1.28 2.75
C ARG A 74 -15.91 -0.01 2.68
N PHE A 75 -17.23 0.14 2.68
CA PHE A 75 -18.18 -0.95 2.51
C PHE A 75 -19.30 -0.54 1.56
N TYR A 76 -19.67 -1.44 0.64
CA TYR A 76 -20.55 -1.14 -0.49
C TYR A 76 -21.51 -2.29 -0.78
N TRP A 77 -22.69 -1.95 -1.25
CA TRP A 77 -23.62 -2.91 -1.85
C TRP A 77 -23.19 -3.28 -3.27
N SER A 78 -23.54 -4.49 -3.68
CA SER A 78 -23.47 -4.94 -5.06
C SER A 78 -24.42 -4.15 -5.96
N VAL A 79 -23.97 -3.75 -7.15
CA VAL A 79 -24.79 -3.00 -8.11
C VAL A 79 -25.59 -3.99 -8.97
N MET A 80 -26.92 -3.89 -8.92
CA MET A 80 -27.90 -4.83 -9.50
C MET A 80 -27.86 -4.99 -11.03
N GLY A 81 -27.01 -4.26 -11.76
CA GLY A 81 -26.91 -4.32 -13.23
C GLY A 81 -25.95 -5.39 -13.77
N SER A 82 -24.93 -5.75 -12.99
CA SER A 82 -23.82 -6.59 -13.42
C SER A 82 -23.66 -7.88 -12.60
N ASN A 83 -24.24 -7.93 -11.40
CA ASN A 83 -24.17 -9.10 -10.52
C ASN A 83 -25.46 -9.92 -10.49
N LYS A 84 -25.30 -11.25 -10.48
CA LYS A 84 -26.37 -12.22 -10.25
C LYS A 84 -26.81 -12.29 -8.77
N GLU A 85 -26.10 -11.60 -7.88
CA GLU A 85 -26.24 -11.69 -6.42
C GLU A 85 -26.44 -10.28 -5.80
N PRO A 86 -27.68 -9.91 -5.45
CA PRO A 86 -28.00 -8.59 -4.90
C PRO A 86 -27.64 -8.44 -3.42
N ASP A 87 -27.48 -9.55 -2.71
CA ASP A 87 -27.15 -9.61 -1.27
C ASP A 87 -25.62 -9.59 -1.01
N LEU A 88 -24.81 -9.41 -2.05
CA LEU A 88 -23.37 -9.35 -1.93
C LEU A 88 -22.92 -7.97 -1.41
N VAL A 89 -22.07 -8.01 -0.38
CA VAL A 89 -21.45 -6.86 0.29
C VAL A 89 -19.95 -6.89 0.00
N HIS A 90 -19.44 -5.78 -0.50
CA HIS A 90 -18.02 -5.52 -0.70
C HIS A 90 -17.49 -4.74 0.50
N LEU A 91 -16.36 -5.14 1.09
CA LEU A 91 -15.79 -4.44 2.23
C LEU A 91 -14.26 -4.55 2.29
N GLU A 92 -13.64 -3.52 2.85
CA GLU A 92 -12.24 -3.54 3.25
C GLU A 92 -12.15 -3.85 4.75
N ALA A 93 -11.32 -4.82 5.13
CA ALA A 93 -11.08 -5.16 6.53
C ALA A 93 -9.60 -5.26 6.85
N ARG A 94 -9.22 -4.82 8.05
CA ARG A 94 -7.88 -4.97 8.60
C ARG A 94 -7.71 -6.36 9.21
N THR A 95 -6.57 -6.97 8.93
CA THR A 95 -6.12 -8.22 9.56
C THR A 95 -5.49 -7.95 10.92
N VAL A 96 -5.32 -9.00 11.72
CA VAL A 96 -4.67 -8.92 13.06
C VAL A 96 -3.25 -8.36 12.95
N ASP A 97 -2.57 -8.64 11.84
CA ASP A 97 -1.21 -8.15 11.56
C ASP A 97 -1.17 -6.69 11.05
N GLY A 98 -2.32 -6.01 10.97
CA GLY A 98 -2.43 -4.60 10.58
C GLY A 98 -2.56 -4.34 9.07
N HIS A 99 -2.55 -5.38 8.23
CA HIS A 99 -2.69 -5.23 6.77
C HIS A 99 -4.17 -5.13 6.35
N SER A 100 -4.48 -4.35 5.31
CA SER A 100 -5.83 -4.25 4.72
C SER A 100 -6.08 -5.33 3.66
N GLN A 101 -7.29 -5.87 3.61
CA GLN A 101 -7.75 -6.85 2.62
C GLN A 101 -9.13 -6.48 2.07
N TYR A 102 -9.32 -6.72 0.77
CA TYR A 102 -10.62 -6.66 0.12
C TYR A 102 -11.36 -7.99 0.23
N LEU A 103 -12.54 -7.95 0.87
CA LEU A 103 -13.40 -9.09 1.10
C LEU A 103 -14.76 -8.89 0.44
N THR A 104 -15.37 -10.01 0.07
CA THR A 104 -16.77 -10.05 -0.36
C THR A 104 -17.52 -11.13 0.40
N CYS A 105 -18.72 -10.78 0.85
CA CYS A 105 -19.57 -11.62 1.68
C CYS A 105 -21.03 -11.45 1.30
N ARG A 106 -21.81 -12.52 1.44
CA ARG A 106 -23.27 -12.40 1.41
C ARG A 106 -23.77 -11.88 2.75
N MET A 107 -24.72 -10.95 2.68
CA MET A 107 -25.31 -10.24 3.81
C MET A 107 -25.77 -11.15 4.96
N GLN A 108 -26.41 -12.27 4.64
CA GLN A 108 -26.96 -13.22 5.63
C GLN A 108 -26.00 -14.38 5.99
N ASN A 109 -24.90 -14.55 5.24
CA ASN A 109 -24.03 -15.71 5.37
C ASN A 109 -22.56 -15.33 5.13
N CYS A 110 -21.96 -14.63 6.11
CA CYS A 110 -20.56 -14.24 6.10
C CYS A 110 -19.77 -15.02 7.16
N THR A 111 -19.61 -16.33 6.94
CA THR A 111 -18.69 -17.17 7.72
C THR A 111 -17.30 -17.18 7.10
N GLU A 112 -16.26 -17.52 7.87
CA GLU A 112 -14.89 -17.61 7.34
C GLU A 112 -14.77 -18.53 6.11
N ALA A 113 -15.54 -19.62 6.07
CA ALA A 113 -15.55 -20.56 4.95
C ALA A 113 -16.19 -20.01 3.65
N ASN A 114 -17.10 -19.03 3.77
CA ASN A 114 -17.85 -18.47 2.63
C ASN A 114 -17.34 -17.08 2.21
N ARG A 115 -16.29 -16.57 2.87
CA ARG A 115 -15.62 -15.30 2.52
C ARG A 115 -14.80 -15.47 1.26
N HIS A 116 -15.10 -14.64 0.26
CA HIS A 116 -14.33 -14.60 -0.97
C HIS A 116 -13.34 -13.45 -0.91
N LYS A 117 -12.12 -13.69 -1.42
CA LYS A 117 -11.04 -12.71 -1.55
C LYS A 117 -10.79 -12.44 -3.03
N PRO A 118 -11.45 -11.45 -3.65
CA PRO A 118 -11.38 -11.28 -5.10
C PRO A 118 -10.03 -10.77 -5.59
N PHE A 119 -9.26 -10.11 -4.72
CA PHE A 119 -7.90 -9.66 -5.02
C PHE A 119 -6.88 -10.54 -4.30
N PRO A 120 -5.87 -11.11 -5.00
CA PRO A 120 -4.85 -11.92 -4.39
C PRO A 120 -3.84 -11.04 -3.65
N GLY A 121 -3.91 -11.02 -2.32
CA GLY A 121 -2.95 -10.31 -1.45
C GLY A 121 -3.57 -9.23 -0.58
N TYR A 122 -2.71 -8.36 -0.06
CA TYR A 122 -3.09 -7.19 0.74
C TYR A 122 -3.25 -5.98 -0.15
N ILE A 123 -4.06 -5.01 0.28
CA ILE A 123 -4.25 -3.72 -0.39
C ILE A 123 -3.78 -2.61 0.53
N ASP A 124 -3.51 -1.44 -0.03
CA ASP A 124 -3.23 -0.25 0.77
C ASP A 124 -4.49 0.13 1.58
N PRO A 125 -4.34 0.64 2.82
CA PRO A 125 -5.47 1.07 3.63
C PRO A 125 -6.30 2.15 2.94
N ASP A 126 -7.62 2.08 3.11
CA ASP A 126 -8.60 3.02 2.58
C ASP A 126 -8.57 3.14 1.04
N SER A 127 -8.17 2.07 0.34
CA SER A 127 -8.05 2.08 -1.13
C SER A 127 -9.22 1.47 -1.88
N LEU A 128 -10.12 0.73 -1.21
CA LEU A 128 -11.24 0.08 -1.89
C LEU A 128 -12.30 1.09 -2.37
N ILE A 129 -12.58 1.06 -3.67
CA ILE A 129 -13.66 1.83 -4.30
C ILE A 129 -14.52 0.88 -5.14
N VAL A 130 -15.82 0.86 -4.88
CA VAL A 130 -16.79 0.10 -5.68
C VAL A 130 -17.81 1.08 -6.23
N GLN A 131 -17.80 1.28 -7.54
CA GLN A 131 -18.67 2.22 -8.22
C GLN A 131 -19.16 1.60 -9.53
N ASP A 132 -20.47 1.56 -9.72
CA ASP A 132 -21.14 0.90 -10.85
C ASP A 132 -20.59 -0.53 -11.11
N ASP A 133 -20.16 -0.79 -12.34
CA ASP A 133 -19.58 -2.04 -12.81
C ASP A 133 -18.10 -2.20 -12.42
N TYR A 134 -17.47 -1.21 -11.79
CA TYR A 134 -16.03 -1.20 -11.51
C TYR A 134 -15.71 -1.41 -10.03
N VAL A 135 -14.58 -2.06 -9.77
CA VAL A 135 -13.93 -2.13 -8.45
C VAL A 135 -12.49 -1.70 -8.61
N PHE A 136 -12.03 -0.78 -7.77
CA PHE A 136 -10.65 -0.30 -7.77
C PHE A 136 -9.97 -0.63 -6.44
N VAL A 137 -8.69 -0.96 -6.51
CA VAL A 137 -7.81 -1.17 -5.36
C VAL A 137 -6.41 -0.63 -5.66
N GLN A 138 -5.69 -0.25 -4.60
CA GLN A 138 -4.31 0.24 -4.69
C GLN A 138 -3.37 -0.70 -3.94
N LEU A 139 -2.15 -0.86 -4.48
CA LEU A 139 -1.06 -1.57 -3.85
C LEU A 139 0.25 -0.79 -4.00
N THR A 140 0.90 -0.46 -2.90
CA THR A 140 2.24 0.16 -2.92
C THR A 140 3.33 -0.92 -2.83
N SER A 141 4.19 -0.98 -3.85
CA SER A 141 5.34 -1.90 -3.90
C SER A 141 6.61 -1.16 -4.32
N GLY A 142 7.71 -1.36 -3.57
CA GLY A 142 8.98 -0.66 -3.82
C GLY A 142 8.87 0.88 -3.75
N GLY A 143 7.93 1.40 -2.94
CA GLY A 143 7.64 2.83 -2.83
C GLY A 143 6.85 3.42 -4.00
N ARG A 144 6.30 2.59 -4.90
CA ARG A 144 5.46 3.03 -6.03
C ARG A 144 4.04 2.49 -5.90
N PRO A 145 3.00 3.35 -6.02
CA PRO A 145 1.62 2.91 -6.03
C PRO A 145 1.28 2.25 -7.38
N HIS A 146 0.56 1.13 -7.31
CA HIS A 146 0.01 0.43 -8.46
C HIS A 146 -1.51 0.32 -8.29
N TYR A 147 -2.26 0.71 -9.30
CA TYR A 147 -3.71 0.70 -9.27
C TYR A 147 -4.25 -0.46 -10.11
N TYR A 148 -5.27 -1.12 -9.59
CA TYR A 148 -5.93 -2.24 -10.25
C TYR A 148 -7.43 -1.96 -10.37
N VAL A 149 -8.01 -2.42 -11.46
CA VAL A 149 -9.43 -2.33 -11.75
C VAL A 149 -10.01 -3.71 -12.03
N SER A 150 -11.23 -3.95 -11.59
CA SER A 150 -12.05 -5.10 -11.99
C SER A 150 -13.34 -4.58 -12.61
N TYR A 151 -13.54 -4.86 -13.90
CA TYR A 151 -14.77 -4.53 -14.62
C TYR A 151 -15.73 -5.73 -14.63
N ARG A 152 -16.98 -5.49 -14.23
CA ARG A 152 -18.03 -6.52 -14.07
C ARG A 152 -17.58 -7.71 -13.22
N ARG A 153 -16.80 -7.42 -12.18
CA ARG A 153 -16.29 -8.40 -11.20
C ARG A 153 -15.43 -9.51 -11.83
N ASN A 154 -14.82 -9.27 -12.99
CA ASN A 154 -13.82 -10.16 -13.58
C ASN A 154 -12.48 -10.06 -12.82
N ALA A 155 -11.48 -10.84 -13.25
CA ALA A 155 -10.13 -10.76 -12.70
C ALA A 155 -9.60 -9.31 -12.75
N PHE A 156 -8.89 -8.92 -11.69
CA PHE A 156 -8.27 -7.60 -11.61
C PHE A 156 -7.20 -7.45 -12.68
N ALA A 157 -7.23 -6.31 -13.36
CA ALA A 157 -6.21 -5.88 -14.30
C ALA A 157 -5.52 -4.63 -13.77
N GLN A 158 -4.21 -4.54 -13.93
CA GLN A 158 -3.48 -3.34 -13.56
C GLN A 158 -3.84 -2.20 -14.52
N MET A 159 -4.21 -1.05 -13.98
CA MET A 159 -4.49 0.17 -14.74
C MET A 159 -3.20 0.65 -15.42
N LYS A 160 -3.32 1.06 -16.68
CA LYS A 160 -2.23 1.49 -17.55
C LYS A 160 -2.37 2.97 -17.86
N LEU A 161 -1.60 3.77 -17.13
CA LEU A 161 -1.33 5.18 -17.42
C LEU A 161 -0.18 5.28 -18.45
N PRO A 162 0.06 6.46 -19.05
CA PRO A 162 1.27 6.70 -19.83
C PRO A 162 2.53 6.33 -19.04
N LYS A 163 3.49 5.65 -19.67
CA LYS A 163 4.61 4.97 -18.98
C LYS A 163 5.43 5.88 -18.03
N TYR A 164 5.54 7.16 -18.37
CA TYR A 164 6.31 8.15 -17.60
C TYR A 164 5.45 9.13 -16.79
N ALA A 165 4.12 9.02 -16.88
CA ALA A 165 3.20 9.70 -15.98
C ALA A 165 3.17 8.93 -14.65
N LEU A 166 4.18 9.17 -13.80
CA LEU A 166 4.29 8.51 -12.50
C LEU A 166 3.28 9.15 -11.54
N PRO A 167 2.25 8.40 -11.11
CA PRO A 167 1.23 8.93 -10.21
C PRO A 167 1.80 9.06 -8.80
N LYS A 168 1.65 10.24 -8.21
CA LYS A 168 1.82 10.47 -6.77
C LYS A 168 0.52 10.15 -6.04
N ASP A 169 -0.61 10.53 -6.64
CA ASP A 169 -1.96 10.25 -6.16
C ASP A 169 -2.92 10.13 -7.35
N MET A 170 -4.02 9.40 -7.16
CA MET A 170 -5.05 9.20 -8.18
C MET A 170 -6.44 9.10 -7.55
N HIS A 171 -7.40 9.82 -8.14
CA HIS A 171 -8.80 9.80 -7.74
C HIS A 171 -9.70 9.37 -8.91
N VAL A 172 -10.64 8.48 -8.64
CA VAL A 172 -11.73 8.16 -9.59
C VAL A 172 -12.80 9.23 -9.44
N ILE A 173 -13.07 9.98 -10.51
CA ILE A 173 -14.04 11.08 -10.53
C ILE A 173 -15.43 10.54 -10.89
N SER A 174 -15.53 9.81 -11.99
CA SER A 174 -16.79 9.28 -12.49
C SER A 174 -16.55 7.96 -13.24
N THR A 175 -17.50 7.04 -13.12
CA THR A 175 -17.56 5.78 -13.87
C THR A 175 -18.72 5.73 -14.86
N ASP A 176 -19.33 6.90 -15.12
CA ASP A 176 -20.55 7.01 -15.91
C ASP A 176 -20.34 6.59 -17.39
N GLU A 177 -21.37 5.90 -17.89
CA GLU A 177 -21.47 5.38 -19.25
C GLU A 177 -20.39 4.35 -19.65
N ASN A 178 -20.04 3.43 -18.74
CA ASN A 178 -19.06 2.36 -18.99
C ASN A 178 -17.67 2.90 -19.37
N GLN A 179 -17.23 3.97 -18.71
CA GLN A 179 -15.89 4.52 -18.87
C GLN A 179 -15.45 5.16 -17.56
N VAL A 180 -14.16 5.07 -17.25
CA VAL A 180 -13.60 5.63 -16.03
C VAL A 180 -12.93 6.95 -16.35
N PHE A 181 -13.35 7.99 -15.65
CA PHE A 181 -12.74 9.31 -15.64
C PHE A 181 -11.96 9.47 -14.33
N ALA A 182 -10.65 9.68 -14.42
CA ALA A 182 -9.76 9.73 -13.28
C ALA A 182 -8.91 11.00 -13.30
N ALA A 183 -8.59 11.53 -12.12
CA ALA A 183 -7.61 12.58 -11.96
C ALA A 183 -6.34 11.98 -11.37
N VAL A 184 -5.21 12.26 -11.99
CA VAL A 184 -3.90 11.79 -11.57
C VAL A 184 -3.03 13.01 -11.28
N GLN A 185 -2.48 13.09 -10.08
CA GLN A 185 -1.41 14.02 -9.77
C GLN A 185 -0.09 13.36 -10.12
N GLU A 186 0.59 13.91 -11.13
CA GLU A 186 1.91 13.44 -11.52
C GLU A 186 2.98 13.93 -10.54
N TRP A 187 4.10 13.22 -10.47
CA TRP A 187 5.18 13.46 -9.50
C TRP A 187 5.76 14.90 -9.49
N ASN A 188 5.65 15.62 -10.61
CA ASN A 188 6.15 16.98 -10.80
C ASN A 188 5.10 18.07 -10.56
N GLN A 189 3.87 17.70 -10.17
CA GLN A 189 2.75 18.61 -9.92
C GLN A 189 2.47 18.70 -8.41
N ASN A 190 2.11 19.91 -7.95
CA ASN A 190 1.75 20.15 -6.55
C ASN A 190 0.26 20.48 -6.39
N ASP A 191 -0.23 21.48 -7.10
CA ASP A 191 -1.59 22.02 -6.93
C ASP A 191 -2.53 21.70 -8.10
N THR A 192 -2.06 20.89 -9.04
CA THR A 192 -2.79 20.53 -10.25
C THR A 192 -2.87 19.02 -10.44
N TYR A 193 -3.92 18.59 -11.13
CA TYR A 193 -4.14 17.22 -11.55
C TYR A 193 -4.31 17.16 -13.07
N ASN A 194 -3.91 16.05 -13.67
CA ASN A 194 -4.21 15.73 -15.05
C ASN A 194 -5.43 14.80 -15.09
N LEU A 195 -6.39 15.12 -15.96
CA LEU A 195 -7.57 14.29 -16.20
C LEU A 195 -7.24 13.22 -17.23
N TYR A 196 -7.59 11.99 -16.91
CA TYR A 196 -7.38 10.80 -17.72
C TYR A 196 -8.70 10.07 -17.96
N ILE A 197 -8.85 9.51 -19.15
CA ILE A 197 -10.06 8.78 -19.54
C ILE A 197 -9.71 7.37 -20.04
N SER A 198 -10.40 6.37 -19.50
CA SER A 198 -10.11 4.96 -19.75
C SER A 198 -10.75 4.42 -21.04
N ASP A 199 -10.41 3.18 -21.40
CA ASP A 199 -11.25 2.32 -22.24
C ASP A 199 -12.48 1.81 -21.45
N THR A 200 -13.34 1.03 -22.10
CA THR A 200 -14.57 0.53 -21.46
C THR A 200 -14.31 -0.41 -20.28
N ARG A 201 -13.13 -1.04 -20.21
CA ARG A 201 -12.74 -1.92 -19.10
C ARG A 201 -12.08 -1.17 -17.94
N GLY A 202 -11.79 0.13 -18.08
CA GLY A 202 -11.10 0.90 -17.05
C GLY A 202 -9.59 0.64 -16.98
N VAL A 203 -9.00 0.03 -18.00
CA VAL A 203 -7.60 -0.43 -17.99
C VAL A 203 -6.68 0.57 -18.67
N TYR A 204 -7.01 1.01 -19.88
CA TYR A 204 -6.10 1.82 -20.70
C TYR A 204 -6.51 3.30 -20.70
N PHE A 205 -5.70 4.14 -20.07
CA PHE A 205 -5.99 5.57 -19.88
C PHE A 205 -5.25 6.45 -20.88
N THR A 206 -5.94 7.43 -21.43
CA THR A 206 -5.35 8.52 -22.24
C THR A 206 -5.62 9.86 -21.56
N LEU A 207 -4.74 10.82 -21.83
CA LEU A 207 -4.85 12.18 -21.29
C LEU A 207 -6.04 12.90 -21.92
N ALA A 208 -6.92 13.46 -21.08
CA ALA A 208 -8.08 14.26 -21.49
C ALA A 208 -7.86 15.76 -21.26
N LEU A 209 -7.25 16.15 -20.14
CA LEU A 209 -6.94 17.55 -19.85
C LEU A 209 -5.77 17.69 -18.88
N GLU A 210 -4.83 18.58 -19.18
CA GLU A 210 -3.69 18.87 -18.31
C GLU A 210 -3.98 20.01 -17.32
N ASN A 211 -3.29 19.99 -16.18
CA ASN A 211 -3.18 21.09 -15.23
C ASN A 211 -4.51 21.63 -14.69
N VAL A 212 -5.45 20.72 -14.37
CA VAL A 212 -6.71 21.09 -13.73
C VAL A 212 -6.45 21.51 -12.29
N GLN A 213 -7.05 22.64 -11.91
CA GLN A 213 -6.92 23.22 -10.58
C GLN A 213 -7.49 22.26 -9.53
N SER A 214 -6.78 22.14 -8.42
CA SER A 214 -7.26 21.42 -7.24
C SER A 214 -7.24 22.30 -6.00
N SER A 215 -8.10 21.98 -5.05
CA SER A 215 -8.14 22.61 -3.73
C SER A 215 -8.24 21.53 -2.64
N ARG A 216 -7.73 21.83 -1.44
CA ARG A 216 -7.83 20.92 -0.29
C ARG A 216 -8.90 21.45 0.66
N GLY A 217 -9.89 20.61 0.95
CA GLY A 217 -10.94 20.90 1.93
C GLY A 217 -10.42 20.92 3.36
N PRO A 218 -11.21 21.41 4.33
CA PRO A 218 -10.83 21.49 5.75
C PRO A 218 -10.47 20.13 6.37
N GLU A 219 -11.12 19.06 5.91
CA GLU A 219 -10.87 17.67 6.35
C GLU A 219 -9.73 17.00 5.59
N GLY A 220 -9.04 17.73 4.71
CA GLY A 220 -7.95 17.19 3.90
C GLY A 220 -8.37 16.55 2.57
N ASN A 221 -9.68 16.43 2.30
CA ASN A 221 -10.23 15.93 1.04
C ASN A 221 -9.77 16.79 -0.15
N VAL A 222 -9.33 16.16 -1.24
CA VAL A 222 -8.92 16.86 -2.45
C VAL A 222 -10.13 17.06 -3.35
N MET A 223 -10.41 18.31 -3.71
CA MET A 223 -11.46 18.69 -4.64
C MET A 223 -10.82 19.13 -5.95
N ILE A 224 -11.25 18.52 -7.05
CA ILE A 224 -10.80 18.85 -8.41
C ILE A 224 -11.85 19.77 -9.01
N ASP A 225 -11.44 20.89 -9.58
CA ASP A 225 -12.34 21.87 -10.20
C ASP A 225 -12.84 21.37 -11.57
N LEU A 226 -13.74 20.37 -11.52
CA LEU A 226 -14.42 19.77 -12.64
C LEU A 226 -15.91 19.64 -12.31
N TYR A 227 -16.75 20.07 -13.23
CA TYR A 227 -18.20 20.01 -13.10
C TYR A 227 -18.81 19.28 -14.29
N GLU A 228 -19.50 18.17 -14.03
CA GLU A 228 -20.31 17.47 -15.02
C GLU A 228 -21.68 18.13 -15.15
N VAL A 229 -22.07 18.49 -16.37
CA VAL A 229 -23.34 19.19 -16.59
C VAL A 229 -24.48 18.19 -16.68
N ALA A 230 -25.44 18.30 -15.76
CA ALA A 230 -26.58 17.40 -15.70
C ALA A 230 -27.48 17.55 -16.95
N GLY A 231 -27.97 16.41 -17.46
CA GLY A 231 -28.89 16.36 -18.61
C GLY A 231 -28.24 16.30 -19.99
N ILE A 232 -26.97 16.67 -20.12
CA ILE A 232 -26.19 16.54 -21.37
C ILE A 232 -24.95 15.70 -21.10
N LYS A 233 -25.07 14.40 -21.39
CA LYS A 233 -23.98 13.46 -21.19
C LYS A 233 -22.77 13.78 -22.06
N GLY A 234 -21.58 13.75 -21.46
CA GLY A 234 -20.31 14.08 -22.10
C GLY A 234 -19.92 15.56 -22.04
N MET A 235 -20.72 16.41 -21.39
CA MET A 235 -20.42 17.84 -21.25
C MET A 235 -19.82 18.14 -19.87
N PHE A 236 -18.63 18.75 -19.87
CA PHE A 236 -17.91 19.10 -18.64
C PHE A 236 -17.39 20.54 -18.69
N LEU A 237 -17.31 21.15 -17.52
CA LEU A 237 -16.61 22.41 -17.27
C LEU A 237 -15.41 22.12 -16.37
N ALA A 238 -14.24 22.68 -16.66
CA ALA A 238 -13.04 22.50 -15.85
C ALA A 238 -12.24 23.79 -15.71
N ASN A 239 -11.68 24.04 -14.53
CA ASN A 239 -10.73 25.14 -14.34
C ASN A 239 -9.31 24.62 -14.54
N LYS A 240 -8.61 25.17 -15.53
CA LYS A 240 -7.24 24.82 -15.89
C LYS A 240 -6.29 25.96 -15.53
N LYS A 241 -5.15 25.61 -14.93
CA LYS A 241 -4.08 26.55 -14.62
C LYS A 241 -3.10 26.65 -15.79
N ILE A 242 -2.99 27.84 -16.39
CA ILE A 242 -2.07 28.16 -17.50
C ILE A 242 -1.26 29.38 -17.10
N ASP A 243 0.08 29.28 -17.10
CA ASP A 243 0.98 30.39 -16.71
C ASP A 243 0.61 31.04 -15.37
N ASN A 244 0.22 30.21 -14.40
CA ASN A 244 -0.27 30.58 -13.07
C ASN A 244 -1.64 31.30 -13.03
N GLN A 245 -2.31 31.47 -14.17
CA GLN A 245 -3.67 31.98 -14.27
C GLN A 245 -4.67 30.83 -14.35
N VAL A 246 -5.75 30.89 -13.56
CA VAL A 246 -6.83 29.89 -13.61
C VAL A 246 -7.87 30.33 -14.63
N LYS A 247 -8.15 29.48 -15.63
CA LYS A 247 -9.11 29.74 -16.71
C LYS A 247 -10.11 28.60 -16.83
N THR A 248 -11.37 28.93 -17.07
CA THR A 248 -12.45 27.96 -17.23
C THR A 248 -12.61 27.51 -18.68
N PHE A 249 -12.68 26.19 -18.88
CA PHE A 249 -12.88 25.54 -20.16
C PHE A 249 -14.16 24.70 -20.15
N ILE A 250 -14.76 24.53 -21.32
CA ILE A 250 -15.91 23.65 -21.57
C ILE A 250 -15.56 22.63 -22.65
N THR A 251 -16.06 21.42 -22.50
CA THR A 251 -16.03 20.35 -23.50
C THR A 251 -17.43 19.80 -23.72
N TYR A 252 -17.73 19.40 -24.95
CA TYR A 252 -19.00 18.75 -25.34
C TYR A 252 -18.79 17.29 -25.77
N ASN A 253 -17.53 16.84 -25.85
CA ASN A 253 -17.13 15.55 -26.40
C ASN A 253 -16.31 14.74 -25.38
N LYS A 254 -16.75 14.77 -24.12
CA LYS A 254 -16.24 13.94 -23.01
C LYS A 254 -14.74 14.15 -22.74
N GLY A 255 -14.25 15.37 -22.95
CA GLY A 255 -12.87 15.76 -22.63
C GLY A 255 -11.87 15.61 -23.76
N ARG A 256 -12.30 15.33 -25.00
CA ARG A 256 -11.38 15.31 -26.15
C ARG A 256 -10.93 16.71 -26.56
N ASP A 257 -11.87 17.62 -26.76
CA ASP A 257 -11.58 19.00 -27.15
C ASP A 257 -12.17 19.97 -26.11
N TRP A 258 -11.37 20.95 -25.72
CA TRP A 258 -11.70 21.94 -24.69
C TRP A 258 -11.58 23.35 -25.27
N ARG A 259 -12.51 24.23 -24.90
CA ARG A 259 -12.50 25.64 -25.32
C ARG A 259 -12.80 26.58 -24.16
N LEU A 260 -12.27 27.79 -24.24
CA LEU A 260 -12.61 28.87 -23.30
C LEU A 260 -14.08 29.29 -23.47
N LEU A 261 -14.69 29.75 -22.38
CA LEU A 261 -16.02 30.33 -22.39
C LEU A 261 -16.01 31.74 -22.97
N GLN A 262 -16.93 32.00 -23.89
CA GLN A 262 -17.13 33.34 -24.43
C GLN A 262 -17.80 34.22 -23.37
N ALA A 263 -17.27 35.44 -23.16
CA ALA A 263 -17.89 36.43 -22.31
C ALA A 263 -19.25 36.89 -22.88
N PRO A 264 -20.20 37.30 -22.03
CA PRO A 264 -21.46 37.89 -22.50
C PRO A 264 -21.19 39.16 -23.33
N ASP A 265 -22.01 39.42 -24.35
CA ASP A 265 -21.85 40.59 -25.21
C ASP A 265 -22.17 41.92 -24.47
N THR A 266 -23.04 41.86 -23.46
CA THR A 266 -23.52 43.01 -22.69
C THR A 266 -23.52 42.74 -21.20
N ASP A 267 -23.28 43.79 -20.40
CA ASP A 267 -23.40 43.76 -18.94
C ASP A 267 -24.87 43.87 -18.47
N LEU A 268 -25.09 43.91 -17.15
CA LEU A 268 -26.43 44.07 -16.55
C LEU A 268 -27.15 45.37 -16.92
N ARG A 269 -26.41 46.41 -17.30
CA ARG A 269 -26.94 47.73 -17.72
C ARG A 269 -27.22 47.78 -19.22
N GLY A 270 -26.79 46.76 -19.96
CA GLY A 270 -26.88 46.69 -21.42
C GLY A 270 -25.68 47.32 -22.13
N ASP A 271 -24.62 47.69 -21.41
CA ASP A 271 -23.39 48.23 -21.99
C ASP A 271 -22.55 47.10 -22.60
N PRO A 272 -21.87 47.32 -23.75
CA PRO A 272 -21.09 46.28 -24.41
C PRO A 272 -19.85 45.90 -23.60
N VAL A 273 -19.63 44.61 -23.41
CA VAL A 273 -18.46 44.07 -22.69
C VAL A 273 -17.29 43.91 -23.65
N GLN A 274 -16.18 44.61 -23.40
CA GLN A 274 -14.96 44.49 -24.21
C GLN A 274 -14.06 43.36 -23.71
N CYS A 275 -14.45 42.12 -23.98
CA CYS A 275 -13.71 40.92 -23.60
C CYS A 275 -13.58 39.97 -24.79
N LEU A 276 -12.36 39.77 -25.28
CA LEU A 276 -12.09 38.97 -26.48
C LEU A 276 -11.13 37.81 -26.17
N LEU A 277 -11.48 36.63 -26.70
CA LEU A 277 -10.66 35.44 -26.65
C LEU A 277 -9.36 35.64 -27.44
N PRO A 278 -8.23 35.00 -27.04
CA PRO A 278 -8.05 34.12 -25.87
C PRO A 278 -7.58 34.86 -24.60
N TYR A 279 -7.40 36.18 -24.66
CA TYR A 279 -6.81 36.98 -23.57
C TYR A 279 -7.79 37.25 -22.44
N CYS A 280 -9.07 37.41 -22.77
CA CYS A 280 -10.16 37.60 -21.84
C CYS A 280 -11.30 36.62 -22.14
N SER A 281 -11.88 36.02 -21.10
CA SER A 281 -12.97 35.05 -21.18
C SER A 281 -13.86 35.12 -19.95
N LEU A 282 -14.98 34.39 -20.00
CA LEU A 282 -15.78 34.12 -18.79
C LEU A 282 -15.11 33.01 -17.97
N HIS A 283 -15.03 33.22 -16.66
CA HIS A 283 -14.47 32.29 -15.70
C HIS A 283 -15.50 31.99 -14.61
N LEU A 284 -15.66 30.72 -14.26
CA LEU A 284 -16.70 30.24 -13.36
C LEU A 284 -16.08 29.52 -12.17
N HIS A 285 -16.67 29.71 -11.00
CA HIS A 285 -16.38 28.94 -9.81
C HIS A 285 -17.13 27.60 -9.90
N LEU A 286 -16.38 26.49 -9.98
CA LEU A 286 -16.94 25.16 -10.25
C LEU A 286 -17.19 24.33 -8.97
N LYS A 287 -16.85 24.88 -7.81
CA LYS A 287 -16.98 24.18 -6.53
C LYS A 287 -18.47 23.98 -6.17
N VAL A 288 -18.87 22.73 -5.98
CA VAL A 288 -20.23 22.39 -5.53
C VAL A 288 -20.30 22.48 -3.99
N SER A 289 -21.41 22.99 -3.45
CA SER A 289 -21.63 23.03 -2.00
C SER A 289 -21.88 21.62 -1.47
N GLU A 290 -21.17 21.24 -0.40
CA GLU A 290 -21.42 19.99 0.33
C GLU A 290 -22.72 20.06 1.15
N ASN A 291 -23.19 21.26 1.47
CA ASN A 291 -24.40 21.46 2.25
C ASN A 291 -25.65 21.37 1.33
N PRO A 292 -26.51 20.34 1.48
CA PRO A 292 -27.67 20.13 0.63
C PRO A 292 -28.76 21.20 0.80
N TYR A 293 -28.70 22.01 1.86
CA TYR A 293 -29.68 23.05 2.17
C TYR A 293 -29.36 24.41 1.54
N THR A 294 -28.16 24.54 0.97
CA THR A 294 -27.71 25.72 0.25
C THR A 294 -27.56 25.36 -1.22
N SER A 295 -28.20 26.10 -2.13
CA SER A 295 -27.88 25.93 -3.55
C SER A 295 -26.48 26.49 -3.78
N GLY A 296 -25.56 25.65 -4.25
CA GLY A 296 -24.17 26.02 -4.50
C GLY A 296 -24.02 27.11 -5.58
N ILE A 297 -22.77 27.52 -5.79
CA ILE A 297 -22.39 28.59 -6.73
C ILE A 297 -22.45 28.17 -8.21
N ILE A 298 -22.65 26.89 -8.52
CA ILE A 298 -22.94 26.38 -9.86
C ILE A 298 -24.05 25.33 -9.77
N ALA A 299 -25.00 25.36 -10.71
CA ALA A 299 -26.13 24.44 -10.74
C ALA A 299 -26.63 24.16 -12.16
N SER A 300 -26.90 22.88 -12.43
CA SER A 300 -27.57 22.34 -13.61
C SER A 300 -28.48 21.17 -13.19
N ARG A 301 -29.50 20.85 -14.00
CA ARG A 301 -30.45 19.76 -13.73
C ARG A 301 -30.71 18.97 -15.02
N ASP A 302 -30.87 17.66 -14.87
CA ASP A 302 -31.21 16.74 -15.96
C ASP A 302 -32.58 17.01 -16.60
N THR A 303 -33.51 17.52 -15.80
CA THR A 303 -34.82 18.01 -16.23
C THR A 303 -34.77 19.32 -17.04
N ALA A 304 -33.68 20.09 -16.94
CA ALA A 304 -33.50 21.37 -17.62
C ALA A 304 -32.13 21.45 -18.33
N PRO A 305 -31.85 20.57 -19.30
CA PRO A 305 -30.51 20.35 -19.85
C PRO A 305 -29.89 21.57 -20.55
N SER A 306 -30.71 22.56 -20.92
CA SER A 306 -30.20 23.78 -21.57
C SER A 306 -29.69 24.84 -20.59
N ILE A 307 -30.08 24.76 -19.32
CA ILE A 307 -29.88 25.83 -18.34
C ILE A 307 -28.69 25.49 -17.43
N ILE A 308 -27.73 26.40 -17.38
CA ILE A 308 -26.60 26.35 -16.46
C ILE A 308 -26.52 27.70 -15.76
N VAL A 309 -26.49 27.71 -14.43
CA VAL A 309 -26.32 28.92 -13.63
C VAL A 309 -25.03 28.79 -12.85
N ALA A 310 -24.19 29.82 -12.86
CA ALA A 310 -22.91 29.80 -12.17
C ALA A 310 -22.46 31.21 -11.74
N SER A 311 -21.78 31.28 -10.59
CA SER A 311 -21.04 32.44 -10.14
C SER A 311 -19.64 32.44 -10.75
N GLY A 312 -19.10 33.62 -11.03
CA GLY A 312 -17.83 33.77 -11.71
C GLY A 312 -17.47 35.23 -11.98
N ASN A 313 -16.51 35.45 -12.87
CA ASN A 313 -16.07 36.78 -13.27
C ASN A 313 -15.66 36.80 -14.76
N ILE A 314 -15.57 37.98 -15.34
CA ILE A 314 -15.08 38.20 -16.71
C ILE A 314 -13.69 38.82 -16.59
N GLY A 315 -12.69 38.24 -17.25
CA GLY A 315 -11.33 38.75 -17.19
C GLY A 315 -10.30 37.82 -17.81
N SER A 316 -9.04 38.02 -17.43
CA SER A 316 -7.92 37.16 -17.84
C SER A 316 -7.76 35.90 -16.97
N GLU A 317 -8.32 35.90 -15.76
CA GLU A 317 -8.26 34.78 -14.82
C GLU A 317 -9.49 34.77 -13.88
N LEU A 318 -9.73 33.63 -13.24
CA LEU A 318 -10.72 33.47 -12.18
C LEU A 318 -10.31 34.30 -10.94
N SER A 319 -11.24 35.09 -10.41
CA SER A 319 -11.04 35.94 -9.23
C SER A 319 -12.06 35.65 -8.12
N ASP A 320 -11.63 35.82 -6.87
CA ASP A 320 -12.46 35.67 -5.67
C ASP A 320 -13.11 36.99 -5.20
N SER A 321 -12.69 38.14 -5.74
CA SER A 321 -13.21 39.46 -5.28
C SER A 321 -14.40 39.97 -6.10
N ASP A 322 -14.41 39.71 -7.40
CA ASP A 322 -15.32 40.34 -8.36
C ASP A 322 -16.36 39.33 -8.86
N ILE A 323 -17.10 38.74 -7.92
CA ILE A 323 -18.03 37.64 -8.21
C ILE A 323 -19.36 38.20 -8.73
N SER A 324 -19.77 37.77 -9.91
CA SER A 324 -21.09 37.99 -10.50
C SER A 324 -21.74 36.66 -10.87
N MET A 325 -23.06 36.64 -11.01
CA MET A 325 -23.77 35.45 -11.47
C MET A 325 -24.11 35.50 -12.95
N PHE A 326 -23.99 34.36 -13.61
CA PHE A 326 -24.23 34.16 -15.02
C PHE A 326 -25.20 33.01 -15.26
N VAL A 327 -25.99 33.11 -16.33
CA VAL A 327 -26.84 32.04 -16.83
C VAL A 327 -26.55 31.77 -18.29
N SER A 328 -26.51 30.49 -18.64
CA SER A 328 -26.62 30.02 -20.01
C SER A 328 -27.96 29.32 -20.18
N SER A 329 -28.62 29.56 -21.32
CA SER A 329 -29.90 28.93 -21.69
C SER A 329 -29.77 28.00 -22.90
N ASP A 330 -28.55 27.79 -23.40
CA ASP A 330 -28.23 27.00 -24.58
C ASP A 330 -27.01 26.09 -24.35
N ALA A 331 -26.91 25.55 -23.13
CA ALA A 331 -25.87 24.61 -22.72
C ALA A 331 -24.43 25.15 -22.85
N GLY A 332 -24.21 26.39 -22.41
CA GLY A 332 -22.89 27.01 -22.31
C GLY A 332 -22.37 27.66 -23.59
N ASN A 333 -23.16 27.74 -24.66
CA ASN A 333 -22.76 28.42 -25.88
C ASN A 333 -22.81 29.94 -25.74
N THR A 334 -23.89 30.47 -25.16
CA THR A 334 -24.04 31.89 -24.83
C THR A 334 -24.31 32.06 -23.34
N TRP A 335 -23.72 33.11 -22.77
CA TRP A 335 -23.83 33.45 -21.36
C TRP A 335 -24.40 34.85 -21.21
N ARG A 336 -25.07 35.10 -20.09
CA ARG A 336 -25.63 36.41 -19.71
C ARG A 336 -25.39 36.64 -18.23
N GLN A 337 -24.98 37.84 -17.86
CA GLN A 337 -24.91 38.24 -16.46
C GLN A 337 -26.34 38.46 -15.92
N ILE A 338 -26.63 37.99 -14.71
CA ILE A 338 -27.96 38.09 -14.07
C ILE A 338 -27.95 38.83 -12.73
N PHE A 339 -26.86 38.74 -11.95
CA PHE A 339 -26.72 39.46 -10.68
C PHE A 339 -25.25 39.85 -10.42
N GLU A 340 -25.02 40.94 -9.68
CA GLU A 340 -23.68 41.38 -9.23
C GLU A 340 -23.20 40.68 -7.96
N GLU A 341 -24.09 39.94 -7.27
CA GLU A 341 -23.79 39.26 -6.02
C GLU A 341 -24.28 37.81 -6.09
N GLU A 342 -23.75 36.96 -5.23
CA GLU A 342 -24.14 35.55 -5.14
C GLU A 342 -25.59 35.36 -4.67
N HIS A 343 -26.33 34.54 -5.41
CA HIS A 343 -27.65 34.06 -5.01
C HIS A 343 -27.72 32.54 -5.15
N SER A 344 -28.40 31.89 -4.22
CA SER A 344 -28.79 30.49 -4.37
C SER A 344 -29.91 30.38 -5.41
N VAL A 345 -29.72 29.52 -6.42
CA VAL A 345 -30.71 29.31 -7.48
C VAL A 345 -31.35 27.92 -7.42
N LEU A 346 -32.67 27.89 -7.31
CA LEU A 346 -33.48 26.66 -7.35
C LEU A 346 -34.24 26.54 -8.67
N TYR A 347 -34.34 25.30 -9.13
CA TYR A 347 -35.09 24.90 -10.32
C TYR A 347 -36.42 24.30 -9.86
N LEU A 348 -37.55 24.88 -10.30
CA LEU A 348 -38.89 24.35 -10.07
C LEU A 348 -39.56 24.04 -11.41
N ASP A 349 -40.51 23.08 -11.42
CA ASP A 349 -41.23 22.64 -12.62
C ASP A 349 -40.28 22.37 -13.81
N GLN A 350 -39.25 21.55 -13.56
CA GLN A 350 -38.24 21.15 -14.57
C GLN A 350 -37.50 22.34 -15.20
N GLY A 351 -37.17 23.34 -14.39
CA GLY A 351 -36.53 24.57 -14.86
C GLY A 351 -37.47 25.54 -15.57
N GLY A 352 -38.79 25.31 -15.50
CA GLY A 352 -39.81 26.26 -15.94
C GLY A 352 -39.85 27.52 -15.08
N VAL A 353 -39.41 27.43 -13.83
CA VAL A 353 -39.20 28.58 -12.95
C VAL A 353 -37.82 28.49 -12.32
N LEU A 354 -37.07 29.59 -12.40
CA LEU A 354 -35.85 29.78 -11.63
C LEU A 354 -36.14 30.71 -10.46
N VAL A 355 -35.80 30.26 -9.26
CA VAL A 355 -35.92 31.06 -8.04
C VAL A 355 -34.52 31.43 -7.58
N ALA A 356 -34.23 32.72 -7.41
CA ALA A 356 -32.96 33.19 -6.87
C ALA A 356 -33.17 33.87 -5.50
N MET A 357 -32.39 33.42 -4.51
CA MET A 357 -32.39 33.95 -3.15
C MET A 357 -31.00 34.49 -2.81
N LYS A 358 -30.90 35.75 -2.40
CA LYS A 358 -29.62 36.40 -2.09
C LYS A 358 -28.94 35.69 -0.92
N HIS A 359 -27.66 35.35 -1.08
CA HIS A 359 -26.84 34.81 0.01
C HIS A 359 -26.30 35.99 0.85
N THR A 360 -26.78 36.15 2.08
CA THR A 360 -26.40 37.28 2.94
C THR A 360 -26.60 36.98 4.41
N SER A 361 -25.76 37.57 5.26
CA SER A 361 -25.90 37.54 6.73
C SER A 361 -26.98 38.49 7.25
N LEU A 362 -27.59 39.30 6.38
CA LEU A 362 -28.65 40.23 6.73
C LEU A 362 -30.03 39.60 6.53
N PRO A 363 -31.05 39.97 7.33
CA PRO A 363 -32.38 39.41 7.17
C PRO A 363 -33.05 39.92 5.89
N ILE A 364 -33.62 39.01 5.11
CA ILE A 364 -34.28 39.30 3.84
C ILE A 364 -35.75 38.89 3.87
N ARG A 365 -36.57 39.53 3.02
CA ARG A 365 -37.99 39.20 2.86
C ARG A 365 -38.40 38.95 1.41
N HIS A 366 -37.44 39.11 0.49
CA HIS A 366 -37.67 39.09 -0.94
C HIS A 366 -36.87 37.99 -1.62
N LEU A 367 -37.42 37.47 -2.71
CA LEU A 367 -36.79 36.55 -3.63
C LEU A 367 -37.01 37.01 -5.07
N TRP A 368 -36.24 36.48 -6.01
CA TRP A 368 -36.37 36.76 -7.43
C TRP A 368 -36.90 35.53 -8.18
N LEU A 369 -37.81 35.74 -9.12
CA LEU A 369 -38.36 34.71 -9.98
C LEU A 369 -38.11 35.03 -11.44
N SER A 370 -37.73 34.03 -12.22
CA SER A 370 -37.69 34.08 -13.67
C SER A 370 -38.51 32.95 -14.28
N PHE A 371 -39.28 33.27 -15.32
CA PHE A 371 -40.12 32.34 -16.08
C PHE A 371 -39.62 32.15 -17.52
N ASP A 372 -38.52 32.79 -17.88
CA ASP A 372 -37.96 32.88 -19.24
C ASP A 372 -36.47 32.51 -19.24
N GLU A 373 -36.10 31.52 -18.42
CA GLU A 373 -34.76 30.92 -18.37
C GLU A 373 -33.68 31.92 -17.93
N GLY A 374 -34.04 32.86 -17.05
CA GLY A 374 -33.11 33.84 -16.47
C GLY A 374 -32.95 35.11 -17.28
N ARG A 375 -33.75 35.33 -18.34
CA ARG A 375 -33.68 36.56 -19.16
C ARG A 375 -34.29 37.77 -18.45
N SER A 376 -35.38 37.57 -17.72
CA SER A 376 -36.01 38.60 -16.90
C SER A 376 -36.30 38.07 -15.50
N TRP A 377 -36.10 38.93 -14.50
CA TRP A 377 -36.28 38.61 -13.10
C TRP A 377 -37.28 39.57 -12.46
N SER A 378 -38.22 39.01 -11.71
CA SER A 378 -39.26 39.75 -10.99
C SER A 378 -39.10 39.51 -9.48
N LYS A 379 -39.20 40.59 -8.69
CA LYS A 379 -39.00 40.55 -7.23
C LYS A 379 -40.33 40.29 -6.51
N TYR A 380 -40.34 39.31 -5.62
CA TYR A 380 -41.52 38.92 -4.83
C TYR A 380 -41.21 38.89 -3.33
N SER A 381 -42.20 39.20 -2.48
CA SER A 381 -42.08 39.07 -1.02
C SER A 381 -42.58 37.70 -0.59
N PHE A 382 -41.73 36.88 0.04
CA PHE A 382 -42.13 35.56 0.55
C PHE A 382 -42.61 35.59 2.00
N THR A 383 -42.27 36.64 2.73
CA THR A 383 -42.69 36.89 4.12
C THR A 383 -42.98 38.37 4.32
N SER A 384 -43.82 38.70 5.30
CA SER A 384 -44.08 40.09 5.72
C SER A 384 -42.94 40.65 6.60
N ILE A 385 -42.30 39.79 7.38
CA ILE A 385 -41.24 40.13 8.34
C ILE A 385 -39.90 39.57 7.81
N PRO A 386 -38.83 40.38 7.75
CA PRO A 386 -37.51 39.91 7.35
C PRO A 386 -37.03 38.70 8.17
N LEU A 387 -36.49 37.71 7.48
CA LEU A 387 -36.01 36.45 8.03
C LEU A 387 -34.52 36.32 7.74
N PHE A 388 -33.72 35.90 8.72
CA PHE A 388 -32.38 35.38 8.44
C PHE A 388 -32.56 34.00 7.83
N VAL A 389 -32.22 33.86 6.56
CA VAL A 389 -32.44 32.63 5.80
C VAL A 389 -31.24 31.72 5.97
N ASP A 390 -31.47 30.55 6.57
CA ASP A 390 -30.44 29.52 6.76
C ASP A 390 -30.42 28.52 5.59
N GLY A 391 -31.54 28.35 4.89
CA GLY A 391 -31.60 27.50 3.71
C GLY A 391 -32.94 27.51 2.99
N VAL A 392 -32.92 26.92 1.79
CA VAL A 392 -34.09 26.82 0.91
C VAL A 392 -34.13 25.44 0.28
N LEU A 393 -35.29 24.79 0.35
CA LEU A 393 -35.53 23.46 -0.20
C LEU A 393 -36.68 23.48 -1.19
N GLY A 394 -36.49 22.84 -2.35
CA GLY A 394 -37.59 22.44 -3.22
C GLY A 394 -38.17 21.10 -2.75
N GLU A 395 -39.48 20.92 -2.84
CA GLU A 395 -40.09 19.62 -2.58
C GLU A 395 -39.56 18.56 -3.56
N PRO A 396 -39.10 17.39 -3.10
CA PRO A 396 -38.64 16.33 -4.01
C PRO A 396 -39.72 15.90 -5.00
N GLY A 397 -39.38 15.90 -6.29
CA GLY A 397 -40.29 15.50 -7.36
C GLY A 397 -40.18 16.42 -8.57
N GLU A 398 -40.44 15.87 -9.76
CA GLU A 398 -40.25 16.61 -11.02
C GLU A 398 -41.35 17.65 -11.31
N GLU A 399 -42.54 17.52 -10.71
CA GLU A 399 -43.69 18.40 -10.96
C GLU A 399 -43.96 19.41 -9.82
N THR A 400 -43.09 19.46 -8.80
CA THR A 400 -43.37 20.26 -7.61
C THR A 400 -43.07 21.74 -7.86
N LEU A 401 -43.98 22.57 -7.35
CA LEU A 401 -43.89 24.04 -7.36
C LEU A 401 -43.84 24.59 -5.94
N ILE A 402 -43.53 23.73 -4.98
CA ILE A 402 -43.48 24.04 -3.57
C ILE A 402 -42.03 24.23 -3.18
N MET A 403 -41.78 25.37 -2.54
CA MET A 403 -40.50 25.72 -1.97
C MET A 403 -40.68 26.00 -0.48
N THR A 404 -39.75 25.52 0.34
CA THR A 404 -39.71 25.78 1.77
C THR A 404 -38.46 26.59 2.10
N VAL A 405 -38.66 27.79 2.62
CA VAL A 405 -37.58 28.63 3.18
C VAL A 405 -37.57 28.42 4.68
N PHE A 406 -36.40 28.15 5.27
CA PHE A 406 -36.28 28.02 6.71
C PHE A 406 -35.20 28.94 7.26
N GLY A 407 -35.42 29.40 8.48
CA GLY A 407 -34.53 30.36 9.13
C GLY A 407 -35.07 30.83 10.46
N HIS A 408 -34.62 32.01 10.91
CA HIS A 408 -35.03 32.57 12.20
C HIS A 408 -35.22 34.09 12.14
N PHE A 409 -36.12 34.65 12.95
CA PHE A 409 -36.31 36.12 13.02
C PHE A 409 -35.15 36.84 13.72
N SER A 410 -34.48 36.14 14.64
CA SER A 410 -33.26 36.58 15.32
C SER A 410 -32.46 35.36 15.76
N HIS A 411 -31.16 35.51 16.05
CA HIS A 411 -30.31 34.41 16.53
C HIS A 411 -30.77 33.78 17.87
N ARG A 412 -31.75 34.37 18.56
CA ARG A 412 -32.36 33.81 19.79
C ARG A 412 -33.79 33.31 19.58
N SER A 413 -34.32 33.44 18.38
CA SER A 413 -35.68 33.04 18.05
C SER A 413 -35.73 31.56 17.65
N GLU A 414 -36.89 30.96 17.82
CA GLU A 414 -37.18 29.63 17.28
C GLU A 414 -37.18 29.63 15.75
N TRP A 415 -36.92 28.45 15.19
CA TRP A 415 -36.98 28.20 13.75
C TRP A 415 -38.35 28.55 13.16
N GLN A 416 -38.32 29.14 11.97
CA GLN A 416 -39.49 29.48 11.18
C GLN A 416 -39.38 28.79 9.83
N LEU A 417 -40.50 28.25 9.36
CA LEU A 417 -40.61 27.63 8.05
C LEU A 417 -41.67 28.39 7.24
N VAL A 418 -41.28 28.88 6.07
CA VAL A 418 -42.17 29.54 5.12
C VAL A 418 -42.33 28.63 3.92
N LYS A 419 -43.49 28.00 3.81
CA LYS A 419 -43.89 27.24 2.62
C LYS A 419 -44.47 28.20 1.58
N VAL A 420 -43.87 28.22 0.40
CA VAL A 420 -44.33 29.00 -0.76
C VAL A 420 -44.87 28.04 -1.81
N ASP A 421 -46.12 28.24 -2.23
CA ASP A 421 -46.77 27.46 -3.29
C ASP A 421 -46.96 28.32 -4.54
N TYR A 422 -46.19 28.02 -5.58
CA TYR A 422 -46.23 28.75 -6.85
C TYR A 422 -47.29 28.24 -7.83
N LYS A 423 -48.06 27.21 -7.48
CA LYS A 423 -49.13 26.68 -8.33
C LYS A 423 -50.14 27.75 -8.74
N SER A 424 -50.42 28.70 -7.84
CA SER A 424 -51.34 29.82 -8.09
C SER A 424 -50.89 30.79 -9.18
N ILE A 425 -49.61 30.79 -9.58
CA ILE A 425 -49.08 31.64 -10.65
C ILE A 425 -49.45 31.09 -12.04
N PHE A 426 -49.80 29.80 -12.12
CA PHE A 426 -50.07 29.12 -13.38
C PHE A 426 -51.54 28.75 -13.52
N ASP A 427 -52.18 29.25 -14.57
CA ASP A 427 -53.61 29.02 -14.81
C ASP A 427 -53.90 27.64 -15.44
N ARG A 428 -52.91 27.03 -16.10
CA ARG A 428 -53.05 25.75 -16.81
C ARG A 428 -51.73 24.98 -16.96
N ARG A 429 -51.84 23.69 -17.31
CA ARG A 429 -50.73 22.88 -17.81
C ARG A 429 -50.39 23.25 -19.27
N CYS A 430 -49.13 23.09 -19.64
CA CYS A 430 -48.65 23.35 -21.00
C CYS A 430 -49.23 22.33 -21.99
N ALA A 431 -49.60 22.82 -23.17
CA ALA A 431 -49.95 22.01 -24.33
C ALA A 431 -48.75 21.91 -25.28
N GLU A 432 -48.76 20.98 -26.23
CA GLU A 432 -47.65 20.79 -27.19
C GLU A 432 -47.30 22.07 -27.98
N GLU A 433 -48.28 22.94 -28.25
CA GLU A 433 -48.09 24.24 -28.90
C GLU A 433 -47.31 25.28 -28.07
N ASP A 434 -47.24 25.09 -26.75
CA ASP A 434 -46.49 25.96 -25.84
C ASP A 434 -44.99 25.67 -25.86
N TYR A 435 -44.58 24.58 -26.52
CA TYR A 435 -43.19 24.20 -26.67
C TYR A 435 -42.63 24.62 -28.04
N ARG A 436 -41.30 24.69 -28.10
CA ARG A 436 -40.50 24.81 -29.33
C ARG A 436 -39.36 23.79 -29.28
N PRO A 437 -38.97 23.20 -30.42
CA PRO A 437 -37.77 22.38 -30.48
C PRO A 437 -36.53 23.26 -30.29
N TRP A 438 -35.59 22.78 -29.49
CA TRP A 438 -34.25 23.34 -29.35
C TRP A 438 -33.23 22.25 -29.65
N GLN A 439 -32.41 22.52 -30.65
CA GLN A 439 -31.35 21.61 -31.07
C GLN A 439 -30.07 21.94 -30.30
N LEU A 440 -29.50 20.93 -29.66
CA LEU A 440 -28.20 21.06 -29.02
C LEU A 440 -27.11 21.24 -30.10
N HIS A 441 -26.21 22.19 -29.89
CA HIS A 441 -25.07 22.41 -30.78
C HIS A 441 -23.83 22.86 -30.02
N SER A 442 -22.66 22.73 -30.64
CA SER A 442 -21.40 23.34 -30.19
C SER A 442 -20.88 24.24 -31.32
N GLN A 443 -20.85 25.56 -31.11
CA GLN A 443 -20.41 26.53 -32.14
C GLN A 443 -21.11 26.37 -33.51
N GLY A 444 -22.38 25.97 -33.52
CA GLY A 444 -23.17 25.72 -34.73
C GLY A 444 -23.16 24.28 -35.24
N GLU A 445 -22.26 23.41 -34.73
CA GLU A 445 -22.25 21.98 -35.06
C GLU A 445 -23.30 21.22 -34.25
N ALA A 446 -24.24 20.58 -34.95
CA ALA A 446 -25.36 19.87 -34.34
C ALA A 446 -25.04 18.44 -33.90
N CYS A 447 -23.98 17.85 -34.46
CA CYS A 447 -23.63 16.46 -34.20
C CYS A 447 -22.66 16.38 -33.02
N ILE A 448 -23.19 16.07 -31.84
CA ILE A 448 -22.38 15.95 -30.62
C ILE A 448 -22.42 14.50 -30.17
N MET A 449 -21.25 13.91 -29.91
CA MET A 449 -21.14 12.50 -29.53
C MET A 449 -21.85 11.57 -30.53
N GLY A 450 -21.75 11.90 -31.83
CA GLY A 450 -22.33 11.11 -32.92
C GLY A 450 -23.86 11.12 -33.00
N ALA A 451 -24.54 12.05 -32.34
CA ALA A 451 -25.99 12.20 -32.45
C ALA A 451 -26.43 13.67 -32.51
N LYS A 452 -27.49 13.93 -33.28
CA LYS A 452 -28.25 15.19 -33.22
C LYS A 452 -29.35 15.03 -32.18
N ARG A 453 -29.32 15.86 -31.14
CA ARG A 453 -30.29 15.81 -30.03
C ARG A 453 -31.19 17.04 -30.08
N ILE A 454 -32.51 16.79 -30.07
CA ILE A 454 -33.53 17.84 -30.05
C ILE A 454 -34.34 17.72 -28.76
N TYR A 455 -34.40 18.81 -28.00
CA TYR A 455 -35.13 18.90 -26.74
C TYR A 455 -36.36 19.81 -26.91
N LYS A 456 -37.38 19.59 -26.09
CA LYS A 456 -38.53 20.50 -26.00
C LYS A 456 -38.19 21.62 -25.01
N LYS A 457 -38.35 22.87 -25.43
CA LYS A 457 -38.25 24.05 -24.55
C LYS A 457 -39.56 24.80 -24.53
N ARG A 458 -40.00 25.24 -23.36
CA ARG A 458 -41.18 26.11 -23.23
C ARG A 458 -40.89 27.44 -23.94
N ARG A 459 -41.88 27.95 -24.66
CA ARG A 459 -41.81 29.30 -25.24
C ARG A 459 -41.79 30.33 -24.11
N SER A 460 -40.91 31.34 -24.21
CA SER A 460 -40.77 32.41 -23.21
C SER A 460 -42.06 33.21 -22.99
N GLU A 461 -42.93 33.29 -24.00
CA GLU A 461 -44.18 34.04 -23.93
C GLU A 461 -45.33 33.27 -23.23
N ARG A 462 -45.15 31.98 -22.94
CA ARG A 462 -46.19 31.10 -22.38
C ARG A 462 -45.91 30.77 -20.92
N LYS A 463 -46.81 31.18 -20.03
CA LYS A 463 -46.77 30.86 -18.59
C LYS A 463 -47.72 29.70 -18.30
N CYS A 464 -47.20 28.49 -18.35
CA CYS A 464 -47.93 27.26 -18.06
C CYS A 464 -47.04 26.28 -17.30
N MET A 465 -47.65 25.37 -16.53
CA MET A 465 -46.93 24.30 -15.82
C MET A 465 -46.53 23.21 -16.80
N GLN A 466 -45.24 22.86 -16.84
CA GLN A 466 -44.72 21.86 -17.78
C GLN A 466 -45.26 20.45 -17.46
N GLY A 467 -45.44 20.10 -16.18
CA GLY A 467 -45.87 18.74 -15.80
C GLY A 467 -44.80 17.70 -16.15
N LYS A 468 -45.13 16.40 -16.22
CA LYS A 468 -44.15 15.31 -16.39
C LYS A 468 -43.20 15.49 -17.59
N TYR A 469 -41.90 15.40 -17.33
CA TYR A 469 -40.83 15.57 -18.32
C TYR A 469 -40.92 14.49 -19.41
N ALA A 470 -40.85 14.90 -20.68
CA ALA A 470 -40.88 13.97 -21.82
C ALA A 470 -39.48 13.52 -22.29
N GLY A 471 -38.38 13.97 -21.65
CA GLY A 471 -37.03 13.67 -22.12
C GLY A 471 -36.63 14.40 -23.42
N ALA A 472 -35.50 14.00 -24.00
CA ALA A 472 -35.14 14.41 -25.36
C ALA A 472 -36.20 13.88 -26.34
N MET A 473 -36.71 14.76 -27.20
CA MET A 473 -37.80 14.45 -28.11
C MET A 473 -37.36 13.44 -29.17
N GLU A 474 -36.17 13.68 -29.75
CA GLU A 474 -35.60 12.89 -30.83
C GLU A 474 -34.07 12.89 -30.72
N SER A 475 -33.47 11.73 -30.98
CA SER A 475 -32.02 11.54 -31.04
C SER A 475 -31.68 10.77 -32.31
N GLU A 476 -31.16 11.48 -33.31
CA GLU A 476 -30.80 10.90 -34.60
C GLU A 476 -29.28 10.64 -34.66
N PRO A 477 -28.82 9.42 -35.03
CA PRO A 477 -27.40 9.16 -35.17
C PRO A 477 -26.81 9.88 -36.38
N CYS A 478 -25.56 10.31 -36.26
CA CYS A 478 -24.81 10.92 -37.37
C CYS A 478 -23.89 9.91 -38.06
N VAL A 479 -23.39 10.32 -39.23
CA VAL A 479 -22.23 9.71 -39.87
C VAL A 479 -20.97 10.04 -39.06
N CYS A 480 -20.11 9.06 -38.81
CA CYS A 480 -18.87 9.30 -38.05
C CYS A 480 -17.90 10.17 -38.86
N THR A 481 -17.27 11.09 -38.15
CA THR A 481 -16.18 11.96 -38.61
C THR A 481 -14.92 11.70 -37.78
N GLU A 482 -13.80 12.34 -38.13
CA GLU A 482 -12.59 12.29 -37.31
C GLU A 482 -12.85 12.83 -35.88
N ALA A 483 -13.81 13.75 -35.70
CA ALA A 483 -14.23 14.33 -34.42
C ALA A 483 -14.93 13.32 -33.47
N ASP A 484 -15.23 12.11 -33.95
CA ASP A 484 -15.81 11.02 -33.14
C ASP A 484 -14.78 10.01 -32.60
N PHE A 485 -13.50 10.14 -32.99
CA PHE A 485 -12.38 9.27 -32.60
C PHE A 485 -11.29 10.01 -31.82
N ASP A 486 -10.93 9.49 -30.64
CA ASP A 486 -9.81 9.97 -29.84
C ASP A 486 -8.55 9.13 -30.12
N CYS A 487 -7.37 9.60 -29.69
CA CYS A 487 -6.15 8.81 -29.76
C CYS A 487 -6.23 7.61 -28.80
N ASP A 488 -5.72 6.46 -29.24
CA ASP A 488 -5.69 5.25 -28.43
C ASP A 488 -4.49 5.26 -27.46
N TYR A 489 -4.46 4.32 -26.52
CA TYR A 489 -3.38 4.23 -25.53
C TYR A 489 -2.00 4.14 -26.20
N GLY A 490 -1.11 5.05 -25.77
CA GLY A 490 0.23 5.15 -26.33
C GLY A 490 0.33 5.93 -27.64
N TYR A 491 -0.76 6.58 -28.07
CA TYR A 491 -0.77 7.52 -29.18
C TYR A 491 -1.09 8.93 -28.67
N GLU A 492 -0.44 9.93 -29.26
CA GLU A 492 -0.63 11.34 -28.91
C GLU A 492 -1.01 12.12 -30.17
N ARG A 493 -1.83 13.16 -29.98
CA ARG A 493 -2.30 14.01 -31.07
C ARG A 493 -1.21 15.03 -31.43
N HIS A 494 -0.71 14.95 -32.65
CA HIS A 494 0.29 15.89 -33.17
C HIS A 494 -0.35 17.15 -33.76
N SER A 495 0.46 18.16 -34.07
CA SER A 495 0.02 19.46 -34.62
C SER A 495 -0.76 19.37 -35.94
N ASN A 496 -0.61 18.28 -36.69
CA ASN A 496 -1.36 17.99 -37.90
C ASN A 496 -2.74 17.33 -37.62
N GLY A 497 -3.11 17.16 -36.35
CA GLY A 497 -4.37 16.53 -35.92
C GLY A 497 -4.32 15.01 -35.84
N GLN A 498 -3.27 14.36 -36.35
CA GLN A 498 -3.16 12.90 -36.42
C GLN A 498 -2.65 12.30 -35.11
N CYS A 499 -3.12 11.09 -34.80
CA CYS A 499 -2.64 10.30 -33.66
C CYS A 499 -1.42 9.47 -34.09
N LEU A 500 -0.26 9.79 -33.53
CA LEU A 500 0.99 9.06 -33.78
C LEU A 500 1.46 8.36 -32.50
N PRO A 501 2.17 7.22 -32.61
CA PRO A 501 2.72 6.55 -31.44
C PRO A 501 3.62 7.50 -30.66
N ALA A 502 3.36 7.62 -29.35
CA ALA A 502 4.22 8.33 -28.44
C ALA A 502 5.61 7.68 -28.40
N PHE A 503 6.65 8.46 -28.11
CA PHE A 503 8.04 7.98 -28.16
C PHE A 503 8.31 6.77 -27.25
N TRP A 504 7.52 6.60 -26.19
CA TRP A 504 7.64 5.55 -25.19
C TRP A 504 6.82 4.30 -25.51
N PHE A 505 5.94 4.38 -26.50
CA PHE A 505 5.00 3.31 -26.85
C PHE A 505 5.42 2.64 -28.16
N ASN A 506 5.44 1.31 -28.15
CA ASN A 506 5.62 0.51 -29.36
C ASN A 506 4.28 -0.18 -29.67
N PRO A 507 3.66 0.07 -30.83
CA PRO A 507 2.41 -0.58 -31.23
C PRO A 507 2.46 -2.12 -31.21
N SER A 508 3.65 -2.70 -31.40
CA SER A 508 3.86 -4.15 -31.34
C SER A 508 3.70 -4.74 -29.93
N SER A 509 3.68 -3.90 -28.89
CA SER A 509 3.57 -4.32 -27.49
C SER A 509 2.20 -4.88 -27.11
N LEU A 510 1.11 -4.50 -27.78
CA LEU A 510 -0.23 -5.06 -27.51
C LEU A 510 -0.34 -6.56 -27.85
N SER A 511 0.58 -7.07 -28.69
CA SER A 511 0.70 -8.51 -28.89
C SER A 511 1.01 -9.26 -27.59
N LYS A 512 1.66 -8.62 -26.59
CA LYS A 512 2.19 -9.20 -25.33
C LYS A 512 1.16 -9.84 -24.40
N ASP A 513 -0.12 -9.49 -24.49
CA ASP A 513 -1.18 -10.07 -23.64
C ASP A 513 -1.98 -11.19 -24.32
N CYS A 514 -1.69 -11.53 -25.58
CA CYS A 514 -2.44 -12.54 -26.35
C CYS A 514 -1.69 -13.87 -26.58
N SER A 515 -2.34 -15.03 -26.47
CA SER A 515 -1.69 -16.34 -26.67
C SER A 515 -1.85 -16.91 -28.09
N LEU A 516 -0.99 -17.88 -28.46
CA LEU A 516 -1.05 -18.60 -29.73
C LEU A 516 -2.46 -19.18 -30.00
N GLY A 517 -3.08 -18.80 -31.13
CA GLY A 517 -4.42 -19.24 -31.53
C GLY A 517 -5.55 -18.28 -31.15
N GLN A 518 -5.29 -17.30 -30.28
CA GLN A 518 -6.18 -16.16 -30.06
C GLN A 518 -5.97 -15.08 -31.13
N SER A 519 -6.89 -14.11 -31.18
CA SER A 519 -6.79 -12.90 -32.00
C SER A 519 -6.90 -11.68 -31.11
N TYR A 520 -6.10 -10.65 -31.40
CA TYR A 520 -6.18 -9.35 -30.75
C TYR A 520 -6.65 -8.29 -31.75
N LEU A 521 -7.18 -7.18 -31.24
CA LEU A 521 -7.53 -6.03 -32.07
C LEU A 521 -6.29 -5.15 -32.22
N ASN A 522 -5.72 -5.10 -33.41
CA ASN A 522 -4.61 -4.22 -33.73
C ASN A 522 -5.13 -2.79 -33.92
N SER A 523 -4.69 -1.89 -33.05
CA SER A 523 -5.09 -0.48 -33.06
C SER A 523 -4.54 0.24 -34.29
N THR A 524 -5.34 1.15 -34.83
CA THR A 524 -4.92 2.09 -35.90
C THR A 524 -4.26 3.34 -35.32
N GLY A 525 -4.16 3.45 -34.00
CA GLY A 525 -3.80 4.66 -33.26
C GLY A 525 -5.00 5.48 -32.79
N TYR A 526 -6.21 5.08 -33.18
CA TYR A 526 -7.45 5.75 -32.88
C TYR A 526 -8.42 4.80 -32.18
N ARG A 527 -9.25 5.36 -31.30
CA ARG A 527 -10.36 4.67 -30.65
C ARG A 527 -11.63 5.53 -30.73
N LYS A 528 -12.78 4.88 -30.94
CA LYS A 528 -14.06 5.60 -30.91
C LYS A 528 -14.29 6.14 -29.50
N VAL A 529 -14.71 7.40 -29.37
CA VAL A 529 -15.12 7.96 -28.07
C VAL A 529 -16.24 7.09 -27.50
N VAL A 530 -16.11 6.64 -26.25
CA VAL A 530 -17.11 5.76 -25.63
C VAL A 530 -18.45 6.49 -25.53
N SER A 531 -19.55 5.75 -25.74
CA SER A 531 -20.93 6.28 -25.82
C SER A 531 -21.24 7.16 -27.03
N ASN A 532 -20.31 7.32 -27.98
CA ASN A 532 -20.57 8.00 -29.24
C ASN A 532 -21.47 7.14 -30.15
N ASN A 533 -22.59 7.71 -30.62
CA ASN A 533 -23.64 6.99 -31.36
C ASN A 533 -23.52 7.10 -32.89
N CYS A 534 -22.37 7.53 -33.42
CA CYS A 534 -22.20 7.62 -34.87
C CYS A 534 -22.15 6.22 -35.52
N THR A 535 -22.63 6.09 -36.76
CA THR A 535 -22.87 4.80 -37.43
C THR A 535 -21.96 4.56 -38.63
N ASP A 536 -21.92 5.45 -39.62
CA ASP A 536 -21.20 5.23 -40.89
C ASP A 536 -19.94 6.11 -41.05
N GLY A 537 -19.46 6.32 -42.29
CA GLY A 537 -18.39 7.29 -42.59
C GLY A 537 -16.99 6.73 -42.40
N VAL A 538 -16.13 7.47 -41.69
CA VAL A 538 -14.71 7.08 -41.45
C VAL A 538 -14.55 5.96 -40.41
N ARG A 539 -15.66 5.37 -39.94
CA ARG A 539 -15.65 4.36 -38.88
C ARG A 539 -14.72 3.19 -39.20
N GLU A 540 -14.85 2.61 -40.39
CA GLU A 540 -14.04 1.44 -40.79
C GLU A 540 -12.55 1.74 -40.93
N GLN A 541 -12.19 2.99 -41.21
CA GLN A 541 -10.80 3.43 -41.34
C GLN A 541 -10.09 3.45 -39.98
N TYR A 542 -10.78 3.90 -38.93
CA TYR A 542 -10.20 4.09 -37.60
C TYR A 542 -10.44 2.93 -36.64
N THR A 543 -11.45 2.09 -36.88
CA THR A 543 -11.68 0.91 -36.03
C THR A 543 -10.50 -0.07 -36.07
N ALA A 544 -10.11 -0.58 -34.90
CA ALA A 544 -9.08 -1.58 -34.76
C ALA A 544 -9.41 -2.86 -35.56
N LYS A 545 -8.40 -3.47 -36.17
CA LYS A 545 -8.56 -4.63 -37.05
C LYS A 545 -8.15 -5.92 -36.34
N PRO A 546 -8.94 -7.01 -36.43
CA PRO A 546 -8.57 -8.27 -35.80
C PRO A 546 -7.33 -8.87 -36.48
N GLN A 547 -6.33 -9.23 -35.68
CA GLN A 547 -5.10 -9.86 -36.12
C GLN A 547 -4.82 -11.11 -35.27
N LYS A 548 -4.33 -12.18 -35.90
CA LYS A 548 -3.94 -13.39 -35.18
C LYS A 548 -2.68 -13.13 -34.38
N CYS A 549 -2.63 -13.68 -33.18
CA CYS A 549 -1.50 -13.48 -32.28
C CYS A 549 -0.29 -14.28 -32.80
N PRO A 550 0.85 -13.62 -33.08
CA PRO A 550 2.09 -14.35 -33.29
C PRO A 550 2.45 -15.02 -31.96
N GLY A 551 2.85 -16.28 -32.00
CA GLY A 551 3.30 -16.96 -30.78
C GLY A 551 4.48 -16.21 -30.17
N LYS A 552 4.71 -16.42 -28.87
CA LYS A 552 5.74 -15.70 -28.11
C LYS A 552 6.79 -16.63 -27.53
N ALA A 553 8.04 -16.22 -27.63
CA ALA A 553 9.10 -16.76 -26.80
C ALA A 553 8.89 -16.35 -25.32
N PRO A 554 9.27 -17.18 -24.35
CA PRO A 554 9.22 -16.83 -22.94
C PRO A 554 10.17 -15.64 -22.67
N ARG A 555 9.74 -14.65 -21.88
CA ARG A 555 10.53 -13.52 -21.40
C ARG A 555 10.06 -13.03 -20.03
N GLY A 556 10.99 -12.46 -19.26
CA GLY A 556 10.72 -11.89 -17.95
C GLY A 556 10.41 -12.95 -16.91
N LEU A 557 11.07 -14.11 -17.00
CA LEU A 557 10.97 -15.17 -16.02
C LEU A 557 11.52 -14.69 -14.66
N ARG A 558 10.74 -14.90 -13.60
CA ARG A 558 11.09 -14.60 -12.22
C ARG A 558 10.77 -15.81 -11.35
N ILE A 559 11.57 -15.99 -10.30
CA ILE A 559 11.36 -17.04 -9.30
C ILE A 559 11.34 -16.35 -7.95
N VAL A 560 10.32 -16.64 -7.15
CA VAL A 560 10.18 -16.12 -5.78
C VAL A 560 9.81 -17.25 -4.84
N THR A 561 10.09 -17.09 -3.55
CA THR A 561 9.56 -17.97 -2.51
C THR A 561 8.14 -17.56 -2.13
N ALA A 562 7.29 -18.51 -1.76
CA ALA A 562 5.89 -18.24 -1.42
C ALA A 562 5.72 -17.27 -0.23
N ASP A 563 6.68 -17.24 0.70
CA ASP A 563 6.71 -16.34 1.85
C ASP A 563 7.56 -15.07 1.62
N GLY A 564 8.14 -14.92 0.42
CA GLY A 564 9.00 -13.79 0.04
C GLY A 564 10.37 -13.76 0.72
N LYS A 565 10.74 -14.81 1.49
CA LYS A 565 12.04 -14.87 2.19
C LYS A 565 13.08 -15.61 1.35
N LEU A 566 14.32 -15.11 1.35
CA LEU A 566 15.47 -15.76 0.71
C LEU A 566 16.24 -16.68 1.67
N THR A 567 15.65 -16.98 2.82
CA THR A 567 16.24 -17.80 3.88
C THR A 567 15.31 -18.96 4.21
N ALA A 568 15.87 -20.15 4.46
CA ALA A 568 15.12 -21.33 4.84
C ALA A 568 15.86 -22.13 5.91
N GLU A 569 15.12 -22.82 6.78
CA GLU A 569 15.72 -23.74 7.75
C GLU A 569 15.95 -25.12 7.11
N GLN A 570 17.08 -25.73 7.46
CA GLN A 570 17.39 -27.11 7.08
C GLN A 570 16.22 -28.05 7.44
N GLY A 571 15.82 -28.91 6.50
CA GLY A 571 14.75 -29.89 6.71
C GLY A 571 13.31 -29.37 6.59
N HIS A 572 13.11 -28.07 6.32
CA HIS A 572 11.77 -27.50 6.09
C HIS A 572 11.41 -27.42 4.60
N ASN A 573 10.11 -27.43 4.31
CA ASN A 573 9.58 -27.30 2.95
C ASN A 573 9.70 -25.85 2.46
N VAL A 574 10.50 -25.63 1.44
CA VAL A 574 10.58 -24.37 0.69
C VAL A 574 9.65 -24.45 -0.50
N THR A 575 8.73 -23.49 -0.64
CA THR A 575 7.82 -23.42 -1.79
C THR A 575 8.26 -22.32 -2.75
N LEU A 576 8.59 -22.68 -3.98
CA LEU A 576 9.04 -21.77 -5.04
C LEU A 576 7.88 -21.52 -6.03
N MET A 577 7.69 -20.24 -6.35
CA MET A 577 6.71 -19.76 -7.32
C MET A 577 7.45 -19.23 -8.54
N VAL A 578 7.08 -19.74 -9.71
CA VAL A 578 7.64 -19.31 -11.00
C VAL A 578 6.64 -18.37 -11.68
N GLN A 579 7.11 -17.19 -12.04
CA GLN A 579 6.31 -16.14 -12.70
C GLN A 579 6.93 -15.83 -14.05
N LEU A 580 6.11 -15.74 -15.09
CA LEU A 580 6.55 -15.41 -16.44
C LEU A 580 5.77 -14.18 -16.92
N GLU A 581 6.48 -13.12 -17.32
CA GLU A 581 5.85 -11.89 -17.81
C GLU A 581 5.26 -12.05 -19.22
N GLU A 582 6.01 -12.71 -20.13
CA GLU A 582 5.58 -12.95 -21.51
C GLU A 582 5.89 -14.39 -21.92
N GLY A 583 4.97 -15.05 -22.60
CA GLY A 583 5.18 -16.39 -23.17
C GLY A 583 3.88 -17.17 -23.33
N ASP A 584 3.83 -18.07 -24.30
CA ASP A 584 2.68 -18.95 -24.48
C ASP A 584 2.69 -20.07 -23.43
N VAL A 585 1.64 -20.12 -22.60
CA VAL A 585 1.52 -21.06 -21.46
C VAL A 585 1.34 -22.51 -21.93
N GLN A 586 0.84 -22.71 -23.14
CA GLN A 586 0.61 -24.05 -23.70
C GLN A 586 1.88 -24.57 -24.37
N ARG A 587 2.36 -25.74 -23.92
CA ARG A 587 3.55 -26.44 -24.45
C ARG A 587 4.90 -25.79 -24.10
N THR A 588 5.01 -25.18 -22.92
CA THR A 588 6.28 -24.78 -22.32
C THR A 588 6.88 -25.93 -21.49
N LEU A 589 8.18 -26.17 -21.70
CA LEU A 589 9.00 -27.06 -20.87
C LEU A 589 9.68 -26.21 -19.81
N ILE A 590 9.55 -26.59 -18.54
CA ILE A 590 10.12 -25.86 -17.41
C ILE A 590 11.11 -26.79 -16.72
N GLN A 591 12.38 -26.41 -16.68
CA GLN A 591 13.43 -27.14 -15.97
C GLN A 591 13.82 -26.35 -14.73
N VAL A 592 13.82 -27.01 -13.58
CA VAL A 592 14.17 -26.43 -12.28
C VAL A 592 15.32 -27.22 -11.70
N ASP A 593 16.48 -26.58 -11.53
CA ASP A 593 17.63 -27.12 -10.81
C ASP A 593 17.71 -26.41 -9.47
N PHE A 594 17.65 -27.16 -8.38
CA PHE A 594 17.66 -26.63 -7.01
C PHE A 594 19.06 -26.30 -6.48
N GLY A 595 20.11 -26.63 -7.23
CA GLY A 595 21.51 -26.36 -6.88
C GLY A 595 22.13 -27.34 -5.88
N ASP A 596 21.38 -28.36 -5.45
CA ASP A 596 21.82 -29.45 -4.57
C ASP A 596 22.03 -30.79 -5.31
N GLY A 597 21.98 -30.75 -6.66
CA GLY A 597 22.09 -31.90 -7.54
C GLY A 597 20.76 -32.51 -7.96
N ILE A 598 19.63 -31.98 -7.46
CA ILE A 598 18.29 -32.37 -7.88
C ILE A 598 17.79 -31.40 -8.96
N ALA A 599 17.38 -31.95 -10.09
CA ALA A 599 16.72 -31.23 -11.16
C ALA A 599 15.40 -31.90 -11.55
N VAL A 600 14.35 -31.12 -11.72
CA VAL A 600 13.00 -31.59 -12.07
C VAL A 600 12.49 -30.85 -13.29
N SER A 601 11.80 -31.55 -14.17
CA SER A 601 11.17 -30.95 -15.36
C SER A 601 9.65 -31.05 -15.27
N TYR A 602 8.98 -29.96 -15.61
CA TYR A 602 7.53 -29.80 -15.63
C TYR A 602 7.04 -29.43 -17.02
N VAL A 603 5.77 -29.72 -17.31
CA VAL A 603 5.12 -29.43 -18.59
C VAL A 603 3.87 -28.60 -18.32
N ASN A 604 3.79 -27.43 -18.95
CA ASN A 604 2.78 -26.39 -18.73
C ASN A 604 2.88 -25.70 -17.37
N LEU A 605 2.67 -24.39 -17.34
CA LEU A 605 2.71 -23.59 -16.12
C LEU A 605 1.57 -23.91 -15.14
N SER A 606 0.43 -24.43 -15.63
CA SER A 606 -0.75 -24.74 -14.82
C SER A 606 -0.56 -25.91 -13.85
N SER A 607 0.46 -26.76 -14.05
CA SER A 607 0.79 -27.82 -13.08
C SER A 607 1.47 -27.30 -11.82
N MET A 608 1.68 -25.99 -11.69
CA MET A 608 2.51 -25.36 -10.66
C MET A 608 1.77 -24.25 -9.89
N GLU A 609 0.44 -24.16 -9.98
CA GLU A 609 -0.36 -23.15 -9.27
C GLU A 609 -0.15 -23.20 -7.74
N ASP A 610 0.07 -24.39 -7.18
CA ASP A 610 0.34 -24.60 -5.75
C ASP A 610 1.83 -24.40 -5.35
N GLY A 611 2.69 -24.02 -6.30
CA GLY A 611 4.13 -23.85 -6.11
C GLY A 611 4.93 -25.16 -6.03
N ILE A 612 6.24 -25.07 -6.25
CA ILE A 612 7.16 -26.23 -6.22
C ILE A 612 7.72 -26.37 -4.81
N LYS A 613 7.48 -27.51 -4.16
CA LYS A 613 8.00 -27.79 -2.83
C LYS A 613 9.32 -28.55 -2.91
N HIS A 614 10.31 -28.12 -2.13
CA HIS A 614 11.61 -28.76 -2.01
C HIS A 614 12.16 -28.68 -0.58
N VAL A 615 12.96 -29.67 -0.17
CA VAL A 615 13.57 -29.72 1.16
C VAL A 615 15.08 -29.80 1.03
N TYR A 616 15.79 -28.83 1.61
CA TYR A 616 17.25 -28.81 1.64
C TYR A 616 17.80 -29.55 2.86
N HIS A 617 18.71 -30.49 2.62
CA HIS A 617 19.35 -31.29 3.66
C HIS A 617 20.70 -30.74 4.13
N ASN A 618 21.38 -29.91 3.34
CA ASN A 618 22.68 -29.35 3.69
C ASN A 618 22.53 -27.84 3.94
N VAL A 619 23.33 -27.32 4.86
CA VAL A 619 23.44 -25.88 5.15
C VAL A 619 24.33 -25.23 4.08
N GLY A 620 23.92 -24.09 3.55
CA GLY A 620 24.68 -23.38 2.52
C GLY A 620 23.85 -22.44 1.67
N ILE A 621 24.52 -21.81 0.70
CA ILE A 621 23.87 -20.97 -0.30
C ILE A 621 23.66 -21.81 -1.56
N PHE A 622 22.39 -22.04 -1.91
CA PHE A 622 22.01 -22.81 -3.09
C PHE A 622 21.60 -21.88 -4.21
N ARG A 623 22.08 -22.17 -5.43
CA ARG A 623 21.72 -21.44 -6.63
C ARG A 623 20.62 -22.20 -7.37
N VAL A 624 19.38 -21.78 -7.16
CA VAL A 624 18.22 -22.32 -7.87
C VAL A 624 18.14 -21.69 -9.24
N THR A 625 18.11 -22.49 -10.29
CA THR A 625 17.96 -22.01 -11.66
C THR A 625 16.71 -22.60 -12.29
N VAL A 626 15.85 -21.75 -12.83
CA VAL A 626 14.69 -22.17 -13.63
C VAL A 626 14.91 -21.74 -15.06
N GLN A 627 14.73 -22.67 -15.98
CA GLN A 627 14.74 -22.43 -17.42
C GLN A 627 13.37 -22.79 -17.98
N VAL A 628 12.82 -21.89 -18.80
CA VAL A 628 11.55 -22.11 -19.51
C VAL A 628 11.84 -22.07 -21.00
N ASP A 629 11.49 -23.16 -21.69
CA ASP A 629 11.68 -23.32 -23.13
C ASP A 629 10.33 -23.48 -23.85
N ASN A 630 10.21 -22.89 -25.04
CA ASN A 630 9.16 -23.22 -25.99
C ASN A 630 9.68 -23.22 -27.43
N SER A 631 8.79 -23.46 -28.41
CA SER A 631 9.17 -23.55 -29.83
C SER A 631 9.70 -22.24 -30.43
N LEU A 632 9.66 -21.13 -29.71
CA LEU A 632 10.03 -19.79 -30.19
C LEU A 632 11.23 -19.20 -29.45
N GLY A 633 11.60 -19.75 -28.28
CA GLY A 633 12.79 -19.34 -27.54
C GLY A 633 12.85 -19.92 -26.13
N SER A 634 13.77 -19.40 -25.34
CA SER A 634 14.07 -19.83 -23.97
C SER A 634 14.35 -18.62 -23.08
N ASP A 635 13.94 -18.67 -21.81
CA ASP A 635 14.32 -17.70 -20.78
C ASP A 635 14.78 -18.43 -19.51
N SER A 636 15.66 -17.81 -18.74
CA SER A 636 16.24 -18.41 -17.53
C SER A 636 16.32 -17.41 -16.39
N ALA A 637 15.95 -17.84 -15.18
CA ALA A 637 16.00 -17.06 -13.97
C ALA A 637 16.81 -17.78 -12.89
N VAL A 638 17.41 -17.01 -11.99
CA VAL A 638 18.25 -17.51 -10.90
C VAL A 638 17.80 -16.91 -9.58
N LEU A 639 17.70 -17.74 -8.55
CA LEU A 639 17.43 -17.37 -7.17
C LEU A 639 18.52 -17.94 -6.28
N TYR A 640 19.08 -17.11 -5.39
CA TYR A 640 20.01 -17.58 -4.35
C TYR A 640 19.23 -17.77 -3.05
N LEU A 641 19.20 -19.01 -2.56
CA LEU A 641 18.54 -19.36 -1.31
C LEU A 641 19.59 -19.70 -0.25
N HIS A 642 19.49 -19.05 0.91
CA HIS A 642 20.37 -19.31 2.05
C HIS A 642 19.69 -20.27 3.02
N VAL A 643 20.18 -21.51 3.07
CA VAL A 643 19.69 -22.54 4.00
C VAL A 643 20.57 -22.53 5.24
N THR A 644 19.97 -22.21 6.38
CA THR A 644 20.65 -22.09 7.68
C THR A 644 20.21 -23.17 8.65
N CYS A 645 21.06 -23.46 9.62
CA CYS A 645 20.71 -24.27 10.80
C CYS A 645 20.49 -23.31 11.98
N PRO A 646 19.51 -23.52 12.87
CA PRO A 646 19.35 -22.67 14.05
C PRO A 646 20.59 -22.74 14.96
N LEU A 647 21.13 -21.57 15.32
CA LEU A 647 22.25 -21.45 16.25
C LEU A 647 21.74 -21.58 17.69
N GLU A 648 22.31 -22.51 18.48
CA GLU A 648 21.89 -22.75 19.86
C GLU A 648 22.77 -22.00 20.86
N HIS A 649 24.09 -22.08 20.70
CA HIS A 649 25.05 -21.49 21.64
C HIS A 649 26.27 -20.88 20.95
N VAL A 650 26.80 -19.81 21.56
CA VAL A 650 28.05 -19.15 21.17
C VAL A 650 28.96 -19.09 22.39
N HIS A 651 30.23 -19.42 22.20
CA HIS A 651 31.26 -19.31 23.23
C HIS A 651 32.43 -18.47 22.73
N LEU A 652 32.79 -17.43 23.48
CA LEU A 652 33.94 -16.60 23.18
C LEU A 652 35.22 -17.24 23.74
N SER A 653 36.13 -17.65 22.88
CA SER A 653 37.46 -18.14 23.24
C SER A 653 38.48 -17.00 23.22
N LEU A 654 39.14 -16.75 24.36
CA LEU A 654 40.23 -15.78 24.52
C LEU A 654 41.15 -16.20 25.68
N PRO A 655 42.41 -15.74 25.71
CA PRO A 655 43.29 -15.93 26.87
C PRO A 655 42.82 -15.13 28.09
N PHE A 656 43.16 -15.63 29.29
CA PHE A 656 42.78 -15.01 30.56
C PHE A 656 43.63 -13.78 30.92
N VAL A 657 44.92 -13.77 30.56
CA VAL A 657 45.87 -12.68 30.80
C VAL A 657 46.73 -12.45 29.56
N THR A 658 47.06 -11.20 29.27
CA THR A 658 47.99 -10.84 28.18
C THR A 658 48.94 -9.71 28.60
N THR A 659 50.06 -9.58 27.88
CA THR A 659 50.96 -8.46 28.05
C THR A 659 50.49 -7.26 27.23
N LYS A 660 50.71 -6.05 27.74
CA LYS A 660 50.46 -4.80 27.01
C LYS A 660 51.10 -4.84 25.62
N ASN A 661 50.38 -4.34 24.61
CA ASN A 661 50.77 -4.31 23.18
C ASN A 661 50.99 -5.66 22.48
N LYS A 662 50.69 -6.81 23.12
CA LYS A 662 50.74 -8.12 22.46
C LYS A 662 49.44 -8.42 21.72
N GLU A 663 49.54 -9.08 20.56
CA GLU A 663 48.36 -9.53 19.80
C GLU A 663 47.64 -10.66 20.53
N VAL A 664 46.34 -10.47 20.70
CA VAL A 664 45.42 -11.46 21.28
C VAL A 664 44.41 -11.87 20.23
N ASN A 665 44.29 -13.18 20.01
CA ASN A 665 43.28 -13.74 19.11
C ASN A 665 42.03 -14.09 19.92
N ALA A 666 40.90 -13.49 19.56
CA ALA A 666 39.58 -13.89 20.05
C ALA A 666 38.85 -14.67 18.98
N THR A 667 38.23 -15.78 19.36
CA THR A 667 37.50 -16.68 18.47
C THR A 667 36.11 -16.97 19.00
N ALA A 668 35.09 -16.78 18.19
CA ALA A 668 33.72 -17.20 18.49
C ALA A 668 33.54 -18.67 18.07
N VAL A 669 33.35 -19.54 19.06
CA VAL A 669 33.07 -20.96 18.88
C VAL A 669 31.56 -21.16 18.87
N LEU A 670 31.06 -21.85 17.85
CA LEU A 670 29.62 -22.00 17.58
C LEU A 670 29.16 -23.43 17.86
N TRP A 671 27.93 -23.55 18.35
CA TRP A 671 27.24 -24.82 18.51
C TRP A 671 25.81 -24.72 17.93
N PRO A 672 25.47 -25.53 16.91
CA PRO A 672 26.35 -26.42 16.14
C PRO A 672 27.44 -25.64 15.36
N SER A 673 28.47 -26.31 14.84
CA SER A 673 29.57 -25.63 14.13
C SER A 673 29.24 -25.28 12.67
N GLN A 674 28.25 -25.95 12.07
CA GLN A 674 27.82 -25.76 10.68
C GLN A 674 26.48 -25.02 10.62
N VAL A 675 26.52 -23.70 10.75
CA VAL A 675 25.32 -22.86 10.91
C VAL A 675 25.01 -22.03 9.64
N GLY A 676 25.99 -21.91 8.74
CA GLY A 676 25.90 -21.13 7.50
C GLY A 676 26.71 -19.83 7.59
N THR A 677 26.32 -18.83 6.80
CA THR A 677 26.96 -17.51 6.83
C THR A 677 26.44 -16.71 8.02
N LEU A 678 27.36 -16.23 8.85
CA LEU A 678 27.06 -15.50 10.09
C LEU A 678 27.75 -14.14 10.10
N THR A 679 27.14 -13.18 10.79
CA THR A 679 27.73 -11.87 11.03
C THR A 679 28.17 -11.78 12.49
N TYR A 680 29.44 -11.47 12.72
CA TYR A 680 30.03 -11.32 14.05
C TYR A 680 30.21 -9.84 14.36
N VAL A 681 29.68 -9.41 15.50
CA VAL A 681 29.73 -8.04 16.00
C VAL A 681 30.54 -8.04 17.28
N TRP A 682 31.72 -7.43 17.23
CA TRP A 682 32.70 -7.44 18.31
C TRP A 682 32.73 -6.10 19.04
N TRP A 683 32.56 -6.15 20.36
CA TRP A 683 32.60 -5.02 21.26
C TRP A 683 33.83 -5.10 22.15
N TYR A 684 34.66 -4.07 22.13
CA TYR A 684 35.88 -3.98 22.95
C TYR A 684 35.81 -2.76 23.87
N GLY A 685 35.92 -3.01 25.19
CA GLY A 685 35.88 -1.95 26.19
C GLY A 685 34.55 -1.18 26.20
N ASN A 686 34.63 0.15 26.27
CA ASN A 686 33.47 1.06 26.34
C ASN A 686 33.23 1.83 25.03
N ASN A 687 33.69 1.29 23.89
CA ASN A 687 33.50 1.93 22.60
C ASN A 687 32.05 1.82 22.13
N THR A 688 31.54 2.90 21.57
CA THR A 688 30.16 3.00 21.06
C THR A 688 29.98 2.35 19.68
N GLU A 689 31.07 2.09 18.96
CA GLU A 689 31.06 1.48 17.63
C GLU A 689 31.64 0.07 17.67
N PRO A 690 30.89 -0.96 17.26
CA PRO A 690 31.38 -2.32 17.18
C PRO A 690 32.16 -2.58 15.89
N LEU A 691 33.06 -3.56 15.92
CA LEU A 691 33.71 -4.09 14.71
C LEU A 691 32.86 -5.24 14.14
N ILE A 692 32.52 -5.17 12.85
CA ILE A 692 31.70 -6.18 12.18
C ILE A 692 32.60 -7.03 11.26
N THR A 693 32.59 -8.36 11.45
CA THR A 693 33.35 -9.32 10.63
C THR A 693 32.47 -10.48 10.14
N LEU A 694 32.90 -11.11 9.04
CA LEU A 694 32.32 -12.38 8.55
C LEU A 694 33.11 -13.61 9.03
N GLU A 695 34.34 -13.39 9.47
CA GLU A 695 35.17 -14.43 10.09
C GLU A 695 34.96 -14.43 11.60
N GLY A 696 34.88 -15.63 12.18
CA GLY A 696 34.69 -15.83 13.62
C GLY A 696 35.94 -15.60 14.46
N SER A 697 37.04 -15.13 13.89
CA SER A 697 38.30 -14.85 14.58
C SER A 697 38.77 -13.42 14.33
N ILE A 698 39.19 -12.73 15.38
CA ILE A 698 39.81 -11.40 15.28
C ILE A 698 41.07 -11.32 16.14
N SER A 699 41.97 -10.41 15.77
CA SER A 699 43.20 -10.11 16.52
C SER A 699 43.23 -8.64 16.91
N PHE A 700 43.54 -8.34 18.17
CA PHE A 700 43.64 -6.96 18.69
C PHE A 700 44.75 -6.81 19.74
N LYS A 701 45.13 -5.56 20.03
CA LYS A 701 46.14 -5.16 21.00
C LYS A 701 45.52 -4.25 22.07
N PHE A 702 45.89 -4.45 23.33
CA PHE A 702 45.50 -3.55 24.43
C PHE A 702 46.62 -2.57 24.76
N THR A 703 46.28 -1.28 24.88
CA THR A 703 47.21 -0.18 25.17
C THR A 703 47.20 0.24 26.65
N SER A 704 46.11 -0.03 27.38
CA SER A 704 45.98 0.26 28.81
C SER A 704 46.02 -1.01 29.66
N GLU A 705 46.69 -0.92 30.82
CA GLU A 705 46.62 -1.97 31.84
C GLU A 705 45.25 -1.99 32.52
N GLY A 706 44.87 -3.16 33.03
CA GLY A 706 43.62 -3.38 33.75
C GLY A 706 42.74 -4.46 33.14
N MET A 707 41.52 -4.57 33.68
CA MET A 707 40.53 -5.54 33.23
C MET A 707 39.73 -4.95 32.06
N ASN A 708 39.78 -5.62 30.91
CA ASN A 708 39.03 -5.23 29.72
C ASN A 708 37.93 -6.27 29.42
N THR A 709 36.74 -5.81 29.09
CA THR A 709 35.61 -6.65 28.67
C THR A 709 35.55 -6.75 27.15
N ILE A 710 35.31 -7.96 26.66
CA ILE A 710 35.10 -8.25 25.24
C ILE A 710 33.79 -9.00 25.11
N THR A 711 32.92 -8.51 24.24
CA THR A 711 31.66 -9.17 23.90
C THR A 711 31.66 -9.49 22.42
N VAL A 712 31.27 -10.72 22.07
CA VAL A 712 30.95 -11.08 20.69
C VAL A 712 29.46 -11.35 20.60
N GLN A 713 28.83 -10.76 19.59
CA GLN A 713 27.43 -10.97 19.25
C GLN A 713 27.38 -11.58 17.85
N VAL A 714 26.76 -12.74 17.73
CA VAL A 714 26.65 -13.50 16.48
C VAL A 714 25.21 -13.43 16.01
N SER A 715 25.02 -12.89 14.81
CA SER A 715 23.73 -12.82 14.14
C SER A 715 23.60 -13.96 13.12
N ALA A 716 22.60 -14.82 13.35
CA ALA A 716 22.24 -15.97 12.54
C ALA A 716 20.82 -15.79 11.97
N GLY A 717 20.68 -14.93 10.96
CA GLY A 717 19.39 -14.59 10.38
C GLY A 717 18.48 -13.86 11.37
N ASN A 718 17.56 -14.59 12.01
CA ASN A 718 16.54 -14.03 12.90
C ASN A 718 16.94 -14.11 14.38
N ALA A 719 18.02 -14.83 14.70
CA ALA A 719 18.50 -15.04 16.06
C ALA A 719 19.81 -14.29 16.30
N ILE A 720 19.93 -13.70 17.49
CA ILE A 720 21.12 -13.00 17.95
C ILE A 720 21.54 -13.63 19.27
N LEU A 721 22.73 -14.22 19.30
CA LEU A 721 23.35 -14.74 20.53
C LEU A 721 24.60 -13.95 20.86
N GLN A 722 24.93 -13.87 22.14
CA GLN A 722 26.11 -13.13 22.59
C GLN A 722 26.82 -13.86 23.73
N ASP A 723 28.14 -13.69 23.79
CA ASP A 723 28.96 -14.11 24.94
C ASP A 723 29.96 -13.01 25.29
N THR A 724 30.21 -12.84 26.59
CA THR A 724 31.07 -11.80 27.15
C THR A 724 32.11 -12.41 28.08
N LYS A 725 33.36 -11.99 27.90
CA LYS A 725 34.44 -12.38 28.81
C LYS A 725 35.39 -11.21 29.09
N THR A 726 36.11 -11.35 30.20
CA THR A 726 37.08 -10.37 30.70
C THR A 726 38.50 -10.88 30.52
N ILE A 727 39.40 -10.01 30.06
CA ILE A 727 40.83 -10.26 29.97
C ILE A 727 41.60 -9.28 30.87
N ALA A 728 42.60 -9.79 31.57
CA ALA A 728 43.51 -8.97 32.37
C ALA A 728 44.75 -8.57 31.55
N VAL A 729 45.09 -7.29 31.53
CA VAL A 729 46.21 -6.74 30.75
C VAL A 729 47.22 -6.08 31.69
N TYR A 730 48.47 -6.54 31.67
CA TYR A 730 49.56 -5.99 32.49
C TYR A 730 50.87 -5.91 31.70
N GLU A 731 51.81 -5.06 32.11
CA GLU A 731 53.14 -4.96 31.50
C GLU A 731 54.00 -6.20 31.78
N GLU A 732 53.99 -6.69 33.01
CA GLU A 732 54.70 -7.91 33.42
C GLU A 732 53.82 -8.78 34.33
N PHE A 733 53.87 -10.10 34.15
CA PHE A 733 53.26 -11.08 35.04
C PHE A 733 54.06 -12.39 34.98
N ARG A 734 53.91 -13.24 36.00
CA ARG A 734 54.46 -14.61 35.98
C ARG A 734 53.34 -15.63 35.88
N SER A 735 53.53 -16.67 35.08
CA SER A 735 52.60 -17.80 34.99
C SER A 735 53.25 -19.08 35.53
N LEU A 736 52.49 -19.81 36.34
CA LEU A 736 52.87 -21.12 36.87
C LEU A 736 51.78 -22.12 36.50
N ARG A 737 52.17 -23.25 35.90
CA ARG A 737 51.22 -24.31 35.60
C ARG A 737 50.98 -25.16 36.85
N LEU A 738 49.72 -25.46 37.13
CA LEU A 738 49.28 -26.28 38.24
C LEU A 738 48.76 -27.62 37.71
N SER A 739 49.15 -28.70 38.37
CA SER A 739 48.58 -30.03 38.19
C SER A 739 47.85 -30.48 39.45
N PHE A 740 46.90 -31.39 39.29
CA PHE A 740 46.05 -31.87 40.37
C PHE A 740 46.26 -33.36 40.60
N SER A 741 45.88 -33.82 41.80
CA SER A 741 45.75 -35.25 42.07
C SER A 741 44.69 -35.88 41.14
N PRO A 742 44.86 -37.14 40.71
CA PRO A 742 44.01 -37.78 39.69
C PRO A 742 42.52 -37.85 40.04
N ASN A 743 42.20 -37.82 41.33
CA ASN A 743 40.84 -37.84 41.84
C ASN A 743 40.00 -36.61 41.48
N LEU A 744 40.58 -35.53 40.95
CA LEU A 744 39.82 -34.40 40.41
C LEU A 744 39.26 -34.71 39.00
N ASP A 745 39.98 -35.48 38.20
CA ASP A 745 39.61 -35.81 36.81
C ASP A 745 38.31 -36.61 36.74
N ASP A 746 38.10 -37.52 37.71
CA ASP A 746 36.88 -38.32 37.85
C ASP A 746 35.60 -37.48 38.05
N TYR A 747 35.74 -36.21 38.44
CA TYR A 747 34.65 -35.28 38.72
C TYR A 747 34.70 -34.00 37.87
N ASN A 748 35.48 -33.96 36.79
CA ASN A 748 35.54 -32.81 35.88
C ASN A 748 34.48 -32.96 34.77
N PRO A 749 33.39 -32.16 34.79
CA PRO A 749 32.33 -32.23 33.78
C PRO A 749 32.65 -31.45 32.49
N ASP A 750 33.83 -30.82 32.39
CA ASP A 750 34.26 -29.95 31.29
C ASP A 750 33.41 -28.67 31.10
N ILE A 751 32.67 -28.28 32.14
CA ILE A 751 31.76 -27.12 32.14
C ILE A 751 32.48 -25.83 32.60
N PRO A 752 32.32 -24.68 31.92
CA PRO A 752 32.96 -23.41 32.28
C PRO A 752 32.66 -22.91 33.71
N GLU A 753 31.41 -23.04 34.17
CA GLU A 753 30.96 -22.63 35.50
C GLU A 753 31.68 -23.42 36.59
N TRP A 754 31.81 -24.74 36.42
CA TRP A 754 32.56 -25.61 37.31
C TRP A 754 34.03 -25.19 37.38
N ARG A 755 34.66 -24.91 36.24
CA ARG A 755 36.06 -24.42 36.19
C ARG A 755 36.26 -23.11 36.94
N ARG A 756 35.30 -22.18 36.84
CA ARG A 756 35.33 -20.90 37.58
C ARG A 756 35.25 -21.12 39.09
N ASP A 757 34.39 -22.02 39.55
CA ASP A 757 34.25 -22.32 40.97
C ASP A 757 35.49 -23.03 41.51
N ILE A 758 36.03 -24.01 40.79
CA ILE A 758 37.30 -24.67 41.17
C ILE A 758 38.45 -23.65 41.18
N SER A 759 38.52 -22.74 40.20
CA SER A 759 39.51 -21.65 40.19
C SER A 759 39.39 -20.73 41.42
N ARG A 760 38.16 -20.44 41.87
CA ARG A 760 37.90 -19.66 43.10
C ARG A 760 38.36 -20.41 44.34
N VAL A 761 38.09 -21.71 44.42
CA VAL A 761 38.52 -22.58 45.54
C VAL A 761 40.04 -22.65 45.62
N ILE A 762 40.72 -22.91 44.50
CA ILE A 762 42.19 -22.95 44.44
C ILE A 762 42.79 -21.61 44.84
N LYS A 763 42.24 -20.50 44.31
CA LYS A 763 42.68 -19.15 44.67
C LYS A 763 42.54 -18.90 46.17
N LYS A 764 41.42 -19.31 46.78
CA LYS A 764 41.19 -19.18 48.23
C LYS A 764 42.21 -20.01 49.03
N SER A 765 42.42 -21.28 48.67
CA SER A 765 43.41 -22.15 49.31
C SER A 765 44.84 -21.61 49.19
N LEU A 766 45.21 -21.03 48.04
CA LEU A 766 46.52 -20.39 47.84
C LEU A 766 46.70 -19.16 48.75
N VAL A 767 45.69 -18.31 48.86
CA VAL A 767 45.72 -17.12 49.74
C VAL A 767 45.84 -17.54 51.20
N GLU A 768 45.08 -18.54 51.65
CA GLU A 768 45.12 -19.05 53.02
C GLU A 768 46.47 -19.70 53.36
N ALA A 769 47.09 -20.43 52.43
CA ALA A 769 48.36 -21.11 52.66
C ALA A 769 49.60 -20.20 52.60
N THR A 770 49.52 -19.06 51.90
CA THR A 770 50.68 -18.20 51.60
C THR A 770 50.61 -16.81 52.25
N GLY A 771 49.42 -16.32 52.61
CA GLY A 771 49.22 -14.95 53.10
C GLY A 771 49.34 -13.87 52.02
N VAL A 772 49.53 -14.25 50.75
CA VAL A 772 49.61 -13.32 49.61
C VAL A 772 48.22 -12.74 49.36
N PRO A 773 48.08 -11.40 49.19
CA PRO A 773 46.79 -10.78 48.91
C PRO A 773 46.13 -11.36 47.65
N SER A 774 44.81 -11.59 47.72
CA SER A 774 44.05 -12.20 46.62
C SER A 774 44.09 -11.43 45.30
N GLN A 775 44.46 -10.14 45.32
CA GLN A 775 44.58 -9.29 44.13
C GLN A 775 45.80 -9.64 43.27
N HIS A 776 46.85 -10.22 43.87
CA HIS A 776 48.05 -10.66 43.16
C HIS A 776 47.89 -12.02 42.48
N ILE A 777 46.79 -12.74 42.75
CA ILE A 777 46.59 -14.13 42.33
C ILE A 777 45.39 -14.23 41.40
N LEU A 778 45.60 -14.70 40.18
CA LEU A 778 44.53 -15.13 39.28
C LEU A 778 44.75 -16.61 38.94
N VAL A 779 43.72 -17.44 39.10
CA VAL A 779 43.78 -18.86 38.76
C VAL A 779 42.78 -19.12 37.64
N ALA A 780 43.20 -19.84 36.62
CA ALA A 780 42.34 -20.30 35.54
C ALA A 780 42.52 -21.79 35.32
N VAL A 781 41.47 -22.58 35.58
CA VAL A 781 41.44 -24.00 35.24
C VAL A 781 41.25 -24.15 33.73
N LEU A 782 42.11 -24.95 33.09
CA LEU A 782 42.12 -25.19 31.65
C LEU A 782 41.06 -26.24 31.26
N PRO A 783 40.52 -26.18 30.03
CA PRO A 783 39.64 -27.23 29.51
C PRO A 783 40.42 -28.52 29.17
N GLY A 784 39.74 -29.66 29.25
CA GLY A 784 40.29 -30.97 28.92
C GLY A 784 40.82 -31.81 30.10
N LEU A 785 41.27 -33.03 29.76
CA LEU A 785 41.84 -34.01 30.68
C LEU A 785 43.27 -34.37 30.24
N PRO A 786 44.25 -34.52 31.16
CA PRO A 786 44.11 -34.37 32.62
C PRO A 786 43.86 -32.91 33.03
N THR A 787 43.12 -32.71 34.13
CA THR A 787 42.78 -31.37 34.63
C THR A 787 44.07 -30.63 34.97
N ALA A 788 44.21 -29.42 34.45
CA ALA A 788 45.33 -28.53 34.72
C ALA A 788 44.82 -27.12 34.95
N ALA A 789 45.58 -26.29 35.66
CA ALA A 789 45.27 -24.87 35.81
C ALA A 789 46.52 -24.02 35.55
N GLU A 790 46.31 -22.76 35.23
CA GLU A 790 47.37 -21.75 35.19
C GLU A 790 47.13 -20.75 36.31
N LEU A 791 48.17 -20.55 37.11
CA LEU A 791 48.26 -19.54 38.14
C LEU A 791 49.03 -18.36 37.58
N PHE A 792 48.41 -17.20 37.55
CA PHE A 792 49.03 -15.93 37.17
C PHE A 792 49.30 -15.11 38.42
N VAL A 793 50.56 -14.72 38.60
CA VAL A 793 51.00 -13.78 39.62
C VAL A 793 51.04 -12.40 38.97
N LEU A 794 50.15 -11.52 39.43
CA LEU A 794 49.90 -10.21 38.86
C LEU A 794 50.55 -9.10 39.72
N PRO A 795 51.08 -8.03 39.12
CA PRO A 795 51.47 -6.84 39.85
C PRO A 795 50.21 -6.13 40.36
N TYR A 796 50.20 -5.74 41.63
CA TYR A 796 49.12 -4.94 42.23
C TYR A 796 49.68 -3.60 42.68
N GLN A 797 48.97 -2.52 42.32
CA GLN A 797 49.22 -1.17 42.80
C GLN A 797 48.17 -0.81 43.85
N ASP A 798 48.62 -0.34 45.01
CA ASP A 798 47.71 0.24 46.00
C ASP A 798 47.16 1.59 45.49
N PRO A 799 45.93 1.99 45.89
CA PRO A 799 45.29 3.23 45.42
C PRO A 799 46.06 4.52 45.71
N THR A 800 47.07 4.48 46.59
CA THR A 800 47.90 5.61 47.01
C THR A 800 49.17 5.82 46.17
N GLY A 801 49.46 4.94 45.20
CA GLY A 801 50.49 5.17 44.18
C GLY A 801 51.96 5.10 44.64
N GLU A 802 52.26 4.73 45.89
CA GLU A 802 53.62 4.86 46.45
C GLU A 802 54.58 3.66 46.28
N ASN A 803 54.19 2.55 45.63
CA ASN A 803 55.15 1.47 45.34
C ASN A 803 54.87 0.80 43.99
N ARG A 804 55.63 1.17 42.96
CA ARG A 804 55.89 0.28 41.82
C ARG A 804 56.81 -0.84 42.34
N ARG A 805 56.22 -1.96 42.77
CA ARG A 805 56.96 -3.18 43.08
C ARG A 805 57.63 -3.72 41.82
N SER A 806 58.92 -4.06 41.90
CA SER A 806 59.77 -4.44 40.75
C SER A 806 59.52 -5.89 40.33
N ALA A 807 60.06 -6.29 39.17
CA ALA A 807 60.04 -7.69 38.70
C ALA A 807 60.62 -8.68 39.75
N GLU A 808 61.48 -8.21 40.64
CA GLU A 808 62.10 -8.99 41.71
C GLU A 808 61.08 -9.40 42.80
N ASP A 809 60.07 -8.56 43.06
CA ASP A 809 58.98 -8.85 44.02
C ASP A 809 58.04 -9.96 43.50
N LEU A 810 57.80 -9.99 42.18
CA LEU A 810 56.99 -11.05 41.55
C LEU A 810 57.70 -12.40 41.61
N GLU A 811 59.04 -12.40 41.45
CA GLU A 811 59.86 -13.60 41.57
C GLU A 811 59.80 -14.15 43.01
N GLN A 812 59.97 -13.29 44.01
CA GLN A 812 59.89 -13.68 45.43
C GLN A 812 58.50 -14.25 45.81
N ILE A 813 57.42 -13.66 45.30
CA ILE A 813 56.06 -14.19 45.49
C ILE A 813 55.91 -15.55 44.79
N SER A 814 56.45 -15.71 43.57
CA SER A 814 56.38 -16.97 42.83
C SER A 814 57.15 -18.10 43.52
N GLU A 815 58.34 -17.82 44.07
CA GLU A 815 59.13 -18.79 44.84
C GLU A 815 58.40 -19.21 46.11
N LEU A 816 57.76 -18.27 46.83
CA LEU A 816 56.95 -18.56 48.00
C LEU A 816 55.76 -19.48 47.65
N LEU A 817 55.06 -19.20 46.54
CA LEU A 817 53.94 -20.01 46.08
C LEU A 817 54.39 -21.44 45.71
N ILE A 818 55.51 -21.57 44.98
CA ILE A 818 56.08 -22.87 44.61
C ILE A 818 56.50 -23.65 45.86
N HIS A 819 57.15 -22.99 46.82
CA HIS A 819 57.57 -23.62 48.06
C HIS A 819 56.38 -24.22 48.83
N LYS A 820 55.26 -23.48 48.91
CA LYS A 820 54.03 -23.93 49.59
C LYS A 820 53.28 -25.01 48.82
N LEU A 821 53.26 -24.95 47.49
CA LEU A 821 52.70 -26.00 46.62
C LEU A 821 53.49 -27.31 46.75
N ASN A 822 54.82 -27.25 46.76
CA ASN A 822 55.69 -28.43 46.91
C ASN A 822 55.61 -29.06 48.30
N GLN A 823 55.23 -28.29 49.32
CA GLN A 823 54.97 -28.79 50.68
C GLN A 823 53.59 -29.44 50.85
N ASN A 824 52.78 -29.56 49.78
CA ASN A 824 51.40 -30.07 49.79
C ASN A 824 50.47 -29.29 50.76
N LEU A 825 50.80 -28.04 51.07
CA LEU A 825 50.00 -27.20 51.96
C LEU A 825 48.76 -26.61 51.27
N VAL A 826 48.70 -26.68 49.93
CA VAL A 826 47.57 -26.23 49.11
C VAL A 826 46.74 -27.44 48.72
N HIS A 827 45.65 -27.65 49.44
CA HIS A 827 44.67 -28.71 49.19
C HIS A 827 43.25 -28.20 49.46
N PHE A 828 42.26 -28.88 48.91
CA PHE A 828 40.85 -28.62 49.20
C PHE A 828 40.05 -29.91 49.17
N GLU A 829 38.94 -29.93 49.91
CA GLU A 829 37.99 -31.04 49.89
C GLU A 829 36.89 -30.72 48.85
N LEU A 830 36.80 -31.54 47.80
CA LEU A 830 35.79 -31.36 46.74
C LEU A 830 34.40 -31.79 47.23
N LYS A 831 34.37 -32.91 47.95
CA LYS A 831 33.19 -33.48 48.61
C LYS A 831 33.67 -34.33 49.80
N PRO A 832 32.78 -34.67 50.75
CA PRO A 832 33.15 -35.49 51.90
C PRO A 832 33.97 -36.72 51.49
N GLY A 833 35.23 -36.78 51.95
CA GLY A 833 36.15 -37.89 51.69
C GLY A 833 36.94 -37.84 50.38
N VAL A 834 36.87 -36.75 49.60
CA VAL A 834 37.69 -36.54 48.38
C VAL A 834 38.54 -35.29 48.53
N GLN A 835 39.80 -35.50 48.90
CA GLN A 835 40.79 -34.45 49.09
C GLN A 835 41.67 -34.29 47.86
N VAL A 836 41.68 -33.10 47.28
CA VAL A 836 42.44 -32.76 46.07
C VAL A 836 43.69 -31.98 46.45
N PHE A 837 44.84 -32.44 45.97
CA PHE A 837 46.14 -31.77 46.15
C PHE A 837 46.51 -31.00 44.89
N VAL A 838 47.10 -29.82 45.07
CA VAL A 838 47.55 -28.95 43.98
C VAL A 838 49.08 -28.95 43.95
N HIS A 839 49.65 -29.26 42.79
CA HIS A 839 51.09 -29.34 42.57
C HIS A 839 51.55 -28.30 41.55
N ALA A 840 52.80 -27.84 41.69
CA ALA A 840 53.42 -26.95 40.71
C ALA A 840 54.09 -27.77 39.58
N ALA A 841 53.82 -27.40 38.33
CA ALA A 841 54.60 -27.78 37.15
C ALA A 841 55.41 -26.56 36.68
N HIS A 842 56.62 -26.78 36.14
CA HIS A 842 57.66 -25.79 35.80
C HIS A 842 57.22 -24.32 35.53
N LEU A 843 58.02 -23.35 35.98
CA LEU A 843 57.91 -21.91 35.66
C LEU A 843 58.05 -21.65 34.16
N THR A 844 57.12 -20.88 33.59
CA THR A 844 57.23 -20.39 32.20
C THR A 844 57.08 -18.87 32.16
N ALA A 845 57.89 -18.21 31.34
CA ALA A 845 57.87 -16.74 31.19
C ALA A 845 56.76 -16.24 30.23
N ALA A 846 55.84 -17.09 29.80
CA ALA A 846 54.67 -16.74 28.99
C ALA A 846 53.68 -17.93 28.95
N PRO A 847 52.38 -17.70 28.72
CA PRO A 847 51.42 -18.78 28.52
C PRO A 847 51.65 -19.47 27.17
N LEU A 848 51.74 -20.80 27.19
CA LEU A 848 51.68 -21.67 26.01
C LEU A 848 50.21 -22.09 25.82
N VAL A 849 49.40 -21.20 25.25
CA VAL A 849 48.04 -21.54 24.83
C VAL A 849 47.99 -21.52 23.31
N ASP A 850 48.56 -22.57 22.70
CA ASP A 850 48.08 -23.05 21.41
C ASP A 850 46.99 -24.08 21.71
N LEU A 851 45.74 -23.61 21.80
CA LEU A 851 44.57 -24.48 21.70
C LEU A 851 44.34 -24.82 20.22
N THR A 852 45.28 -25.57 19.65
CA THR A 852 44.93 -26.40 18.50
C THR A 852 44.12 -27.58 19.04
N PRO A 853 42.98 -27.95 18.43
CA PRO A 853 42.30 -29.16 18.83
C PRO A 853 43.27 -30.30 18.58
N THR A 854 43.70 -30.97 19.65
CA THR A 854 44.38 -32.25 19.55
C THR A 854 43.42 -33.18 18.80
N HIS A 855 43.76 -33.44 17.54
CA HIS A 855 43.05 -34.39 16.72
C HIS A 855 42.83 -35.67 17.52
N SER A 856 41.59 -36.13 17.53
CA SER A 856 41.16 -37.29 18.28
C SER A 856 42.12 -38.45 18.05
N GLY A 857 42.63 -39.04 19.14
CA GLY A 857 43.46 -40.25 19.09
C GLY A 857 42.79 -41.42 18.34
N SER A 858 41.48 -41.33 18.10
CA SER A 858 40.72 -42.26 17.26
C SER A 858 41.07 -42.19 15.76
N ALA A 859 41.47 -41.05 15.21
CA ALA A 859 41.85 -40.95 13.79
C ALA A 859 43.22 -41.59 13.52
N MET A 860 44.17 -41.42 14.45
CA MET A 860 45.50 -42.04 14.36
C MET A 860 45.44 -43.56 14.60
N LEU A 861 44.57 -44.00 15.53
CA LEU A 861 44.26 -45.43 15.72
C LEU A 861 43.51 -46.04 14.52
N MET A 862 42.61 -45.30 13.88
CA MET A 862 41.94 -45.71 12.64
C MET A 862 42.94 -45.82 11.48
N LEU A 863 43.83 -44.85 11.29
CA LEU A 863 44.91 -44.92 10.30
C LEU A 863 45.85 -46.10 10.55
N LEU A 864 46.24 -46.35 11.80
CA LEU A 864 47.00 -47.54 12.18
C LEU A 864 46.22 -48.83 11.89
N SER A 865 44.92 -48.87 12.16
CA SER A 865 44.07 -50.04 11.88
C SER A 865 43.92 -50.29 10.37
N VAL A 866 43.80 -49.25 9.54
CA VAL A 866 43.74 -49.36 8.08
C VAL A 866 45.08 -49.81 7.51
N VAL A 867 46.20 -49.37 8.09
CA VAL A 867 47.54 -49.87 7.74
C VAL A 867 47.72 -51.34 8.12
N PHE A 868 47.25 -51.75 9.30
CA PHE A 868 47.28 -53.17 9.73
C PHE A 868 46.35 -54.06 8.88
N VAL A 869 45.16 -53.58 8.50
CA VAL A 869 44.26 -54.28 7.59
C VAL A 869 44.85 -54.32 6.17
N GLY A 870 45.47 -53.23 5.71
CA GLY A 870 46.17 -53.18 4.43
C GLY A 870 47.35 -54.17 4.37
N LEU A 871 48.14 -54.27 5.44
CA LEU A 871 49.21 -55.26 5.58
C LEU A 871 48.65 -56.69 5.66
N ALA A 872 47.56 -56.93 6.39
CA ALA A 872 46.91 -58.24 6.46
C ALA A 872 46.36 -58.68 5.10
N VAL A 873 45.72 -57.78 4.34
CA VAL A 873 45.24 -58.02 2.99
C VAL A 873 46.40 -58.25 2.02
N PHE A 874 47.51 -57.51 2.15
CA PHE A 874 48.71 -57.73 1.35
C PHE A 874 49.36 -59.09 1.62
N VAL A 875 49.43 -59.52 2.89
CA VAL A 875 49.97 -60.84 3.29
C VAL A 875 49.05 -61.96 2.80
N ILE A 876 47.72 -61.81 2.92
CA ILE A 876 46.74 -62.78 2.39
C ILE A 876 46.83 -62.86 0.86
N TYR A 877 46.97 -61.72 0.17
CA TYR A 877 47.14 -61.68 -1.29
C TYR A 877 48.44 -62.35 -1.73
N LYS A 878 49.54 -62.17 -0.99
CA LYS A 878 50.83 -62.81 -1.29
C LYS A 878 50.81 -64.32 -1.05
N PHE A 879 50.16 -64.78 0.02
CA PHE A 879 49.99 -66.23 0.30
C PHE A 879 49.07 -66.91 -0.72
N LYS A 880 47.99 -66.24 -1.14
CA LYS A 880 47.05 -66.78 -2.15
C LYS A 880 47.67 -66.89 -3.55
N ARG A 881 48.71 -66.09 -3.85
CA ARG A 881 49.45 -66.18 -5.11
C ARG A 881 50.50 -67.30 -5.11
N SER A 882 51.03 -67.68 -3.96
CA SER A 882 51.99 -68.79 -3.83
C SER A 882 51.35 -70.18 -3.90
N SER A 883 50.06 -70.32 -3.56
CA SER A 883 49.29 -71.58 -3.73
C SER A 883 48.74 -71.82 -5.14
N LYS A 884 48.94 -70.90 -6.09
CA LYS A 884 48.47 -71.05 -7.48
C LYS A 884 49.57 -71.50 -8.47
N GLN A 885 50.71 -71.95 -7.97
CA GLN A 885 51.83 -72.46 -8.79
C GLN A 885 52.14 -73.96 -8.58
N GLN A 886 51.25 -74.69 -7.89
CA GLN A 886 51.21 -76.15 -7.86
C GLN A 886 49.77 -76.63 -8.05
N LEU A 887 49.27 -76.46 -9.27
CA LEU A 887 48.33 -77.37 -9.93
C LEU A 887 48.46 -77.19 -11.45
#